data_AF-A0AAP0H3F5-F1
#
_entry.id   AF-A0AAP0H3F5-F1
#
_cell.length_a   1.000
_cell.length_b   1.000
_cell.length_c   1.000
_cell.angle_alpha   90.00
_cell.angle_beta   90.00
_cell.angle_gamma   90.00
#
_symmetry.space_group_name_H-M   'P 1'
#
loop_
_entity.id
_entity.type
_entity.pdbx_description
1 polymer ?
#
loop_
_entity_poly.entity_id
_entity_poly.type
_entity_poly.pdbx_seq_one_letter_code
_entity_poly.pdbx_strand_id
1 'polypeptide(L)'
;MSGNSYLDMVKPCWKGRLGGVQNGRTNGLLWYKDLGSHVSGEFSMAVVQANNLLEDQSQVESGQLSSFKNGLYGTFIGVYDGHGGPEASRFVNEKLFSNLKKFASQDEEMSADVIRKSFLKTEEEFISLVRDQWCTCPQLASVGTCCLVGVIYNGLIYIANAGDSRAVLGRVERGGKGISAIQLSEEHNVNREPIRDELRSLHPDDPKIVVMKHNVWRVKGLIQVSRSIGDAYLKSPEFNRKPLLPKFRLSQPFSRQLLSPEPSISIHEINSKDEFLIFASDGLWEHLSNEEAVNIVHNYPRNGIARRLVKAALHVAAEKREMRYSDLKKIESGVRRHFHDDITVVVVFLDPSLMNITSSFSIKGGVGLPAPNKFCIPKTQNLCLSQSHSFAPYTPYKYRWRETMKLASIVQNGMQPPVKIDVGLLRVTSISASNQFPKWVNLQLTNSPNLSGVCRSRNRWLRKLPIVHAKGVEQEEESVSADTDLEEKTKVLENYKTSAKTVGLCVFSAVAFGVGLGLKDGIGKASEFFAGYLLEQSLSVDNLFVFVLIFKYFKVPLAYQNRVLSYGIAGAVIFRLSLILLGTATLQRFEAVNLLLASILLYSSFKLFFAGEDDDNDLSENFIVKTCQKIIPVTSAYDGNRFFTFVDGAWKATPLLLTVAVIELSDIAFAVDSIPAVFGVTRDPFIVFSSNLFAILGLRSLYTLISESMGELEYLQPSIGIVLGFIGCKMILDFFGYHVSTEVSLGCVATTLSAGVLLSLLKKSV
;
A
#
# COMPACT_ATOMS: atom_id res chain seq x y z
N MET A 1 62.87 24.08 0.93
CA MET A 1 62.82 22.61 1.17
C MET A 1 61.52 22.27 1.88
N SER A 2 61.15 20.98 1.97
CA SER A 2 59.83 20.50 2.39
C SER A 2 59.35 21.00 3.76
N GLY A 3 58.03 21.18 3.91
CA GLY A 3 57.34 21.50 5.17
C GLY A 3 55.81 21.49 4.99
N ASN A 4 55.10 20.67 5.77
CA ASN A 4 53.66 20.39 5.61
C ASN A 4 52.73 21.54 6.04
N SER A 5 51.60 21.70 5.32
CA SER A 5 50.26 21.51 5.92
C SER A 5 49.16 21.41 4.85
N TYR A 6 48.56 20.23 4.68
CA TYR A 6 47.29 20.05 3.96
C TYR A 6 46.13 20.24 4.96
N LEU A 7 45.37 21.34 4.84
CA LEU A 7 44.12 21.54 5.57
C LEU A 7 43.29 22.65 4.92
N ASP A 8 42.38 22.28 4.01
CA ASP A 8 41.39 23.20 3.42
C ASP A 8 40.10 22.45 3.06
N MET A 9 39.01 23.19 2.86
CA MET A 9 37.68 22.73 2.41
C MET A 9 36.93 21.71 3.30
N VAL A 10 36.55 22.09 4.53
CA VAL A 10 35.13 21.97 4.99
C VAL A 10 34.78 23.05 6.03
N LYS A 11 33.89 23.99 5.68
CA LYS A 11 32.85 24.58 6.57
C LYS A 11 31.83 25.42 5.74
N PRO A 12 30.62 25.70 6.26
CA PRO A 12 29.43 25.74 5.40
C PRO A 12 29.04 27.13 4.86
N CYS A 13 28.79 27.21 3.55
CA CYS A 13 28.08 28.34 2.93
C CYS A 13 26.55 28.23 3.13
N TRP A 14 26.08 28.53 4.35
CA TRP A 14 24.68 28.90 4.56
C TRP A 14 24.43 30.32 4.01
N LYS A 15 23.91 30.42 2.78
CA LYS A 15 23.18 31.60 2.29
C LYS A 15 22.12 31.15 1.28
N GLY A 16 20.87 31.45 1.58
CA GLY A 16 19.72 30.88 0.87
C GLY A 16 19.58 31.37 -0.56
N ARG A 17 19.21 30.46 -1.47
CA ARG A 17 18.58 30.83 -2.73
C ARG A 17 17.06 30.84 -2.53
N LEU A 18 16.44 32.02 -2.49
CA LEU A 18 15.01 32.12 -2.74
C LEU A 18 14.77 31.75 -4.21
N GLY A 19 14.28 30.54 -4.44
CA GLY A 19 13.94 29.99 -5.74
C GLY A 19 12.92 28.87 -5.52
N GLY A 20 11.64 29.23 -5.62
CA GLY A 20 10.56 28.40 -5.09
C GLY A 20 10.36 27.09 -5.85
N VAL A 21 10.49 25.96 -5.15
CA VAL A 21 9.89 24.70 -5.58
C VAL A 21 8.37 24.84 -5.38
N GLN A 22 7.67 25.31 -6.42
CA GLN A 22 6.23 25.61 -6.35
C GLN A 22 5.40 24.35 -6.08
N ASN A 23 5.76 23.22 -6.69
CA ASN A 23 5.03 21.96 -6.57
C ASN A 23 5.20 21.28 -5.18
N GLY A 24 4.35 20.28 -4.92
CA GLY A 24 4.55 19.31 -3.84
C GLY A 24 5.60 18.24 -4.18
N ARG A 25 5.83 17.32 -3.25
CA ARG A 25 6.74 16.17 -3.36
C ARG A 25 5.94 14.88 -3.23
N THR A 26 6.45 13.80 -3.82
CA THR A 26 5.91 12.44 -3.67
C THR A 26 6.92 11.53 -2.97
N ASN A 27 6.42 10.53 -2.24
CA ASN A 27 7.17 9.43 -1.64
C ASN A 27 6.25 8.19 -1.61
N GLY A 28 6.45 7.26 -2.54
CA GLY A 28 5.52 6.15 -2.76
C GLY A 28 4.09 6.65 -3.00
N LEU A 29 3.14 6.14 -2.21
CA LEU A 29 1.72 6.51 -2.24
C LEU A 29 1.38 7.83 -1.51
N LEU A 30 2.36 8.53 -0.94
CA LEU A 30 2.17 9.80 -0.22
C LEU A 30 2.62 10.99 -1.10
N TRP A 31 1.73 11.96 -1.29
CA TRP A 31 2.03 13.30 -1.79
C TRP A 31 2.00 14.32 -0.64
N TYR A 32 2.87 15.32 -0.63
CA TYR A 32 2.87 16.36 0.40
C TYR A 32 3.50 17.69 -0.04
N LYS A 33 3.04 18.79 0.56
CA LYS A 33 3.67 20.11 0.57
C LYS A 33 3.95 20.48 2.03
N ASP A 34 5.21 20.35 2.43
CA ASP A 34 5.59 20.50 3.85
C ASP A 34 5.25 21.88 4.42
N LEU A 35 5.47 22.93 3.64
CA LEU A 35 5.11 24.31 4.00
C LEU A 35 4.87 25.15 2.73
N GLY A 36 3.96 26.10 2.81
CA GLY A 36 3.66 27.13 1.81
C GLY A 36 3.00 28.34 2.47
N SER A 37 2.73 29.40 1.71
CA SER A 37 2.19 30.68 2.22
C SER A 37 0.89 31.06 1.53
N HIS A 38 0.03 31.78 2.24
CA HIS A 38 -1.24 32.31 1.77
C HIS A 38 -1.52 33.68 2.42
N VAL A 39 -2.57 34.40 2.00
CA VAL A 39 -2.87 35.79 2.42
C VAL A 39 -2.89 36.03 3.94
N SER A 40 -3.18 34.99 4.75
CA SER A 40 -3.35 35.10 6.20
C SER A 40 -2.34 34.29 7.02
N GLY A 41 -1.29 33.73 6.41
CA GLY A 41 -0.29 32.92 7.12
C GLY A 41 0.39 31.85 6.28
N GLU A 42 0.72 30.74 6.94
CA GLU A 42 1.33 29.55 6.34
C GLU A 42 0.36 28.37 6.22
N PHE A 43 0.61 27.42 5.33
CA PHE A 43 -0.14 26.16 5.27
C PHE A 43 0.77 24.95 5.05
N SER A 44 0.30 23.77 5.45
CA SER A 44 0.92 22.47 5.20
C SER A 44 -0.13 21.52 4.62
N MET A 45 0.26 20.63 3.70
CA MET A 45 -0.68 19.81 2.93
C MET A 45 -0.15 18.40 2.72
N ALA A 46 -0.98 17.37 2.84
CA ALA A 46 -0.63 15.98 2.58
C ALA A 46 -1.82 15.20 2.02
N VAL A 47 -1.53 14.22 1.16
CA VAL A 47 -2.51 13.27 0.59
C VAL A 47 -1.85 11.91 0.50
N VAL A 48 -2.45 10.85 1.05
CA VAL A 48 -1.97 9.46 0.87
C VAL A 48 -3.02 8.58 0.22
N GLN A 49 -2.60 7.80 -0.76
CA GLN A 49 -3.45 6.86 -1.49
C GLN A 49 -3.55 5.52 -0.76
N ALA A 50 -4.78 5.03 -0.59
CA ALA A 50 -5.16 3.67 -0.24
C ALA A 50 -5.94 2.97 -1.36
N ASN A 51 -6.72 3.70 -2.15
CA ASN A 51 -7.60 3.16 -3.19
C ASN A 51 -6.82 2.84 -4.49
N ASN A 52 -7.37 2.01 -5.39
CA ASN A 52 -6.67 1.57 -6.61
C ASN A 52 -6.22 2.75 -7.49
N LEU A 53 -7.05 3.77 -7.55
CA LEU A 53 -6.71 5.12 -7.98
C LEU A 53 -6.90 6.03 -6.77
N LEU A 54 -6.12 7.09 -6.65
CA LEU A 54 -6.44 8.16 -5.70
C LEU A 54 -7.76 8.83 -6.15
N GLU A 55 -8.80 8.66 -5.34
CA GLU A 55 -10.12 9.27 -5.50
C GLU A 55 -10.18 10.62 -4.80
N ASP A 56 -9.48 10.77 -3.67
CA ASP A 56 -9.26 12.02 -2.96
C ASP A 56 -8.65 13.12 -3.83
N GLN A 57 -9.10 14.36 -3.65
CA GLN A 57 -8.58 15.57 -4.27
C GLN A 57 -8.58 16.74 -3.28
N SER A 58 -7.71 17.71 -3.51
CA SER A 58 -7.67 18.93 -2.69
C SER A 58 -6.95 20.07 -3.39
N GLN A 59 -7.14 21.30 -2.89
CA GLN A 59 -6.47 22.49 -3.38
C GLN A 59 -6.34 23.58 -2.31
N VAL A 60 -5.32 24.44 -2.45
CA VAL A 60 -5.23 25.73 -1.77
C VAL A 60 -4.96 26.80 -2.83
N GLU A 61 -5.81 27.81 -2.86
CA GLU A 61 -5.81 28.90 -3.82
C GLU A 61 -5.80 30.22 -3.05
N SER A 62 -4.81 31.08 -3.29
CA SER A 62 -4.61 32.30 -2.52
C SER A 62 -4.39 33.52 -3.40
N GLY A 63 -4.93 34.65 -2.97
CA GLY A 63 -5.00 35.89 -3.72
C GLY A 63 -6.43 36.18 -4.19
N GLN A 64 -6.61 36.39 -5.50
CA GLN A 64 -7.83 36.97 -6.05
C GLN A 64 -9.01 35.96 -6.07
N LEU A 65 -10.05 36.26 -5.28
CA LEU A 65 -11.31 35.53 -5.17
C LEU A 65 -12.40 36.05 -6.13
N SER A 66 -12.08 36.96 -7.05
CA SER A 66 -12.96 37.38 -8.15
C SER A 66 -12.21 37.48 -9.48
N SER A 67 -12.92 37.75 -10.58
CA SER A 67 -12.38 37.79 -11.95
C SER A 67 -12.00 39.21 -12.42
N PHE A 68 -12.37 40.26 -11.67
CA PHE A 68 -12.17 41.65 -12.05
C PHE A 68 -11.11 42.34 -11.17
N LYS A 69 -10.34 43.28 -11.76
CA LYS A 69 -9.05 43.76 -11.22
C LYS A 69 -9.09 44.41 -9.82
N ASN A 70 -10.22 44.96 -9.37
CA ASN A 70 -10.39 45.44 -8.00
C ASN A 70 -10.81 44.28 -7.08
N GLY A 71 -10.10 43.15 -7.18
CA GLY A 71 -10.62 41.87 -6.76
C GLY A 71 -10.61 41.62 -5.25
N LEU A 72 -11.69 41.01 -4.75
CA LEU A 72 -11.76 40.36 -3.45
C LEU A 72 -10.49 39.52 -3.23
N TYR A 73 -9.83 39.64 -2.09
CA TYR A 73 -8.53 39.00 -1.82
C TYR A 73 -8.62 38.12 -0.57
N GLY A 74 -8.11 36.90 -0.62
CA GLY A 74 -8.22 35.94 0.47
C GLY A 74 -7.63 34.56 0.14
N THR A 75 -8.10 33.53 0.84
CA THR A 75 -7.66 32.14 0.63
C THR A 75 -8.86 31.21 0.52
N PHE A 76 -8.92 30.44 -0.57
CA PHE A 76 -9.85 29.32 -0.76
C PHE A 76 -9.11 28.00 -0.50
N ILE A 77 -9.73 27.10 0.25
CA ILE A 77 -9.25 25.77 0.57
C ILE A 77 -10.34 24.77 0.16
N GLY A 78 -9.97 23.68 -0.50
CA GLY A 78 -10.88 22.60 -0.86
C GLY A 78 -10.32 21.24 -0.51
N VAL A 79 -11.15 20.39 0.09
CA VAL A 79 -10.93 18.95 0.29
C VAL A 79 -12.14 18.25 -0.33
N TYR A 80 -11.88 17.36 -1.28
CA TYR A 80 -12.89 16.68 -2.08
C TYR A 80 -12.61 15.18 -2.03
N ASP A 81 -13.33 14.55 -1.14
CA ASP A 81 -13.25 13.14 -0.77
C ASP A 81 -14.11 12.35 -1.78
N GLY A 82 -13.52 11.39 -2.49
CA GLY A 82 -14.05 10.86 -3.76
C GLY A 82 -14.45 9.40 -3.69
N HIS A 83 -15.59 9.04 -4.32
CA HIS A 83 -16.07 7.66 -4.26
C HIS A 83 -16.67 7.13 -5.58
N GLY A 84 -16.35 5.87 -5.88
CA GLY A 84 -16.85 5.15 -7.05
C GLY A 84 -16.10 5.46 -8.35
N GLY A 85 -15.10 6.34 -8.26
CA GLY A 85 -14.30 6.91 -9.33
C GLY A 85 -13.71 8.26 -8.91
N PRO A 86 -12.53 8.66 -9.42
CA PRO A 86 -11.94 9.95 -9.11
C PRO A 86 -12.53 11.12 -9.96
N GLU A 87 -13.53 10.86 -10.81
CA GLU A 87 -14.00 11.85 -11.79
C GLU A 87 -14.75 13.03 -11.16
N ALA A 88 -15.57 12.80 -10.12
CA ALA A 88 -16.35 13.86 -9.48
C ALA A 88 -15.45 14.81 -8.66
N SER A 89 -14.58 14.27 -7.80
CA SER A 89 -13.62 15.04 -7.00
C SER A 89 -12.67 15.86 -7.88
N ARG A 90 -12.20 15.30 -9.01
CA ARG A 90 -11.39 16.03 -10.00
C ARG A 90 -12.17 17.14 -10.70
N PHE A 91 -13.42 16.88 -11.09
CA PHE A 91 -14.28 17.91 -11.70
C PHE A 91 -14.55 19.06 -10.73
N VAL A 92 -14.83 18.77 -9.45
CA VAL A 92 -14.97 19.78 -8.39
C VAL A 92 -13.68 20.59 -8.23
N ASN A 93 -12.51 19.93 -8.18
CA ASN A 93 -11.20 20.57 -8.12
C ASN A 93 -10.93 21.49 -9.33
N GLU A 94 -11.42 21.15 -10.54
CA GLU A 94 -11.31 22.01 -11.72
C GLU A 94 -12.33 23.17 -11.76
N LYS A 95 -13.55 22.97 -11.25
CA LYS A 95 -14.69 23.88 -11.50
C LYS A 95 -15.11 24.73 -10.32
N LEU A 96 -15.09 24.21 -9.09
CA LEU A 96 -15.76 24.87 -7.95
C LEU A 96 -15.18 26.24 -7.65
N PHE A 97 -13.85 26.37 -7.59
CA PHE A 97 -13.20 27.67 -7.40
C PHE A 97 -13.42 28.64 -8.58
N SER A 98 -13.60 28.13 -9.80
CA SER A 98 -13.93 28.97 -10.97
C SER A 98 -15.37 29.51 -10.88
N ASN A 99 -16.31 28.65 -10.49
CA ASN A 99 -17.71 29.03 -10.26
C ASN A 99 -17.86 29.98 -9.06
N LEU A 100 -17.11 29.76 -7.97
CA LEU A 100 -17.05 30.68 -6.84
C LEU A 100 -16.53 32.06 -7.26
N LYS A 101 -15.39 32.14 -7.97
CA LYS A 101 -14.87 33.41 -8.50
C LYS A 101 -15.85 34.10 -9.44
N LYS A 102 -16.62 33.35 -10.23
CA LYS A 102 -17.68 33.90 -11.10
C LYS A 102 -18.80 34.54 -10.28
N PHE A 103 -19.38 33.84 -9.30
CA PHE A 103 -20.47 34.42 -8.48
C PHE A 103 -19.99 35.55 -7.57
N ALA A 104 -18.80 35.46 -6.99
CA ALA A 104 -18.16 36.55 -6.25
C ALA A 104 -17.85 37.80 -7.12
N SER A 105 -17.82 37.64 -8.45
CA SER A 105 -17.72 38.76 -9.42
C SER A 105 -19.08 39.31 -9.88
N GLN A 106 -20.18 38.64 -9.53
CA GLN A 106 -21.56 39.02 -9.90
C GLN A 106 -22.29 39.65 -8.71
N ASP A 107 -22.03 39.14 -7.51
CA ASP A 107 -22.57 39.65 -6.24
C ASP A 107 -21.65 40.72 -5.61
N GLU A 108 -20.45 40.95 -6.19
CA GLU A 108 -19.36 41.85 -5.72
C GLU A 108 -18.81 41.62 -4.31
N GLU A 109 -19.32 40.61 -3.58
CA GLU A 109 -18.90 40.20 -2.23
C GLU A 109 -18.61 38.69 -2.15
N MET A 110 -17.96 38.23 -1.06
CA MET A 110 -17.95 36.83 -0.67
C MET A 110 -19.04 36.57 0.38
N SER A 111 -19.99 35.69 0.08
CA SER A 111 -21.13 35.38 0.96
C SER A 111 -21.47 33.90 0.98
N ALA A 112 -22.25 33.47 1.98
CA ALA A 112 -22.79 32.11 2.02
C ALA A 112 -23.61 31.78 0.75
N ASP A 113 -24.31 32.75 0.17
CA ASP A 113 -25.06 32.55 -1.07
C ASP A 113 -24.16 32.46 -2.30
N VAL A 114 -23.05 33.19 -2.37
CA VAL A 114 -22.02 32.99 -3.41
C VAL A 114 -21.46 31.56 -3.36
N ILE A 115 -21.18 31.06 -2.16
CA ILE A 115 -20.66 29.70 -1.96
C ILE A 115 -21.73 28.67 -2.34
N ARG A 116 -22.98 28.80 -1.85
CA ARG A 116 -24.13 27.97 -2.23
C ARG A 116 -24.36 27.93 -3.74
N LYS A 117 -24.39 29.10 -4.41
CA LYS A 117 -24.48 29.23 -5.88
C LYS A 117 -23.36 28.45 -6.58
N SER A 118 -22.13 28.52 -6.06
CA SER A 118 -20.98 27.83 -6.65
C SER A 118 -21.05 26.30 -6.55
N PHE A 119 -21.53 25.75 -5.42
CA PHE A 119 -21.80 24.31 -5.25
C PHE A 119 -22.89 23.85 -6.21
N LEU A 120 -24.06 24.51 -6.18
CA LEU A 120 -25.20 24.16 -7.03
C LEU A 120 -24.88 24.26 -8.53
N LYS A 121 -24.06 25.23 -8.95
CA LYS A 121 -23.63 25.34 -10.35
C LYS A 121 -22.63 24.25 -10.74
N THR A 122 -21.74 23.88 -9.84
CA THR A 122 -20.76 22.80 -10.09
C THR A 122 -21.44 21.44 -10.20
N GLU A 123 -22.46 21.19 -9.38
CA GLU A 123 -23.38 20.05 -9.55
C GLU A 123 -24.11 20.10 -10.91
N GLU A 124 -24.75 21.23 -11.27
CA GLU A 124 -25.47 21.36 -12.55
C GLU A 124 -24.57 21.02 -13.76
N GLU A 125 -23.32 21.51 -13.75
CA GLU A 125 -22.33 21.26 -14.79
C GLU A 125 -21.86 19.79 -14.81
N PHE A 126 -21.71 19.13 -13.65
CA PHE A 126 -21.38 17.70 -13.57
C PHE A 126 -22.55 16.82 -14.02
N ILE A 127 -23.78 17.12 -13.62
CA ILE A 127 -24.99 16.41 -14.04
C ILE A 127 -25.23 16.58 -15.55
N SER A 128 -24.87 17.72 -16.15
CA SER A 128 -24.83 17.86 -17.61
C SER A 128 -23.81 16.90 -18.23
N LEU A 129 -22.57 16.87 -17.72
CA LEU A 129 -21.52 15.97 -18.21
C LEU A 129 -21.93 14.48 -18.12
N VAL A 130 -22.59 14.08 -17.03
CA VAL A 130 -23.17 12.73 -16.87
C VAL A 130 -24.22 12.45 -17.95
N ARG A 131 -25.10 13.42 -18.25
CA ARG A 131 -26.15 13.29 -19.27
C ARG A 131 -25.56 13.19 -20.69
N ASP A 132 -24.58 14.03 -20.99
CA ASP A 132 -23.90 14.07 -22.30
C ASP A 132 -23.09 12.79 -22.56
N GLN A 133 -22.50 12.19 -21.52
CA GLN A 133 -21.75 10.94 -21.63
C GLN A 133 -22.59 9.67 -21.42
N TRP A 134 -23.87 9.76 -21.03
CA TRP A 134 -24.69 8.65 -20.52
C TRP A 134 -24.67 7.36 -21.38
N CYS A 135 -24.68 7.50 -22.70
CA CYS A 135 -24.65 6.36 -23.63
C CYS A 135 -23.25 5.70 -23.80
N THR A 136 -22.19 6.34 -23.32
CA THR A 136 -20.78 5.91 -23.52
C THR A 136 -20.03 5.62 -22.21
N CYS A 137 -20.38 6.33 -21.13
CA CYS A 137 -19.75 6.23 -19.82
C CYS A 137 -20.81 6.26 -18.69
N PRO A 138 -21.80 5.33 -18.69
CA PRO A 138 -22.90 5.36 -17.72
C PRO A 138 -22.44 5.22 -16.25
N GLN A 139 -21.26 4.64 -16.01
CA GLN A 139 -20.65 4.57 -14.69
C GLN A 139 -20.34 5.94 -14.07
N LEU A 140 -20.20 7.01 -14.88
CA LEU A 140 -20.00 8.37 -14.39
C LEU A 140 -21.18 8.85 -13.52
N ALA A 141 -22.38 8.31 -13.75
CA ALA A 141 -23.56 8.61 -12.93
C ALA A 141 -23.50 8.02 -11.50
N SER A 142 -22.58 7.08 -11.26
CA SER A 142 -22.34 6.43 -9.96
C SER A 142 -21.02 6.86 -9.30
N VAL A 143 -20.41 7.93 -9.80
CA VAL A 143 -19.27 8.61 -9.18
C VAL A 143 -19.78 9.81 -8.39
N GLY A 144 -19.26 10.03 -7.19
CA GLY A 144 -19.59 11.18 -6.36
C GLY A 144 -18.39 11.66 -5.55
N THR A 145 -18.60 12.76 -4.81
CA THR A 145 -17.59 13.32 -3.92
C THR A 145 -18.24 14.09 -2.77
N CYS A 146 -17.75 13.84 -1.55
CA CYS A 146 -17.93 14.69 -0.38
C CYS A 146 -17.09 15.96 -0.56
N CYS A 147 -17.68 17.14 -0.34
CA CYS A 147 -17.09 18.42 -0.70
C CYS A 147 -17.03 19.37 0.50
N LEU A 148 -15.82 19.59 1.02
CA LEU A 148 -15.51 20.51 2.10
C LEU A 148 -14.70 21.71 1.55
N VAL A 149 -15.21 22.92 1.78
CA VAL A 149 -14.59 24.18 1.36
C VAL A 149 -14.42 25.11 2.55
N GLY A 150 -13.24 25.74 2.63
CA GLY A 150 -12.97 26.89 3.48
C GLY A 150 -12.71 28.13 2.63
N VAL A 151 -13.27 29.28 3.02
CA VAL A 151 -12.91 30.58 2.44
C VAL A 151 -12.54 31.54 3.57
N ILE A 152 -11.29 32.02 3.57
CA ILE A 152 -10.78 33.05 4.47
C ILE A 152 -10.84 34.38 3.72
N TYR A 153 -11.70 35.29 4.17
CA TYR A 153 -11.93 36.60 3.55
C TYR A 153 -12.35 37.63 4.60
N ASN A 154 -11.75 38.83 4.58
CA ASN A 154 -12.13 39.99 5.40
C ASN A 154 -12.35 39.70 6.90
N GLY A 155 -11.45 38.93 7.52
CA GLY A 155 -11.56 38.56 8.95
C GLY A 155 -12.56 37.43 9.26
N LEU A 156 -13.26 36.92 8.25
CA LEU A 156 -14.22 35.82 8.37
C LEU A 156 -13.67 34.53 7.75
N ILE A 157 -14.06 33.40 8.35
CA ILE A 157 -13.88 32.06 7.82
C ILE A 157 -15.27 31.52 7.50
N TYR A 158 -15.53 31.26 6.22
CA TYR A 158 -16.72 30.54 5.75
C TYR A 158 -16.34 29.08 5.60
N ILE A 159 -17.07 28.17 6.25
CA ILE A 159 -16.90 26.72 6.11
C ILE A 159 -18.16 26.17 5.46
N ALA A 160 -18.03 25.57 4.28
CA ALA A 160 -19.12 24.95 3.56
C ALA A 160 -18.85 23.45 3.38
N ASN A 161 -19.78 22.61 3.83
CA ASN A 161 -19.62 21.15 3.75
C ASN A 161 -20.85 20.45 3.19
N ALA A 162 -20.64 19.59 2.19
CA ALA A 162 -21.61 18.67 1.61
C ALA A 162 -21.00 17.26 1.57
N GLY A 163 -21.09 16.56 2.71
CA GLY A 163 -20.39 15.30 2.96
C GLY A 163 -19.99 15.16 4.43
N ASP A 164 -19.03 14.29 4.71
CA ASP A 164 -18.57 13.90 6.06
C ASP A 164 -17.06 14.10 6.31
N SER A 165 -16.31 14.58 5.32
CA SER A 165 -15.08 15.34 5.54
C SER A 165 -15.33 16.48 6.56
N ARG A 166 -14.33 16.83 7.39
CA ARG A 166 -14.52 17.74 8.54
C ARG A 166 -13.46 18.86 8.59
N ALA A 167 -13.89 20.04 9.03
CA ALA A 167 -13.04 21.19 9.38
C ALA A 167 -13.05 21.47 10.89
N VAL A 168 -11.86 21.62 11.48
CA VAL A 168 -11.63 21.82 12.92
C VAL A 168 -10.67 22.99 13.15
N LEU A 169 -11.04 23.90 14.04
CA LEU A 169 -10.26 25.05 14.49
C LEU A 169 -9.49 24.70 15.77
N GLY A 170 -8.18 24.98 15.80
CA GLY A 170 -7.39 25.01 17.03
C GLY A 170 -7.43 26.39 17.68
N ARG A 171 -8.01 26.49 18.88
CA ARG A 171 -8.13 27.75 19.65
C ARG A 171 -7.40 27.68 20.99
N VAL A 172 -6.56 28.67 21.28
CA VAL A 172 -5.80 28.76 22.55
C VAL A 172 -6.73 29.09 23.72
N GLU A 173 -6.58 28.34 24.81
CA GLU A 173 -7.41 28.47 26.01
C GLU A 173 -7.15 29.75 26.82
N ARG A 174 -8.05 30.04 27.77
CA ARG A 174 -7.90 31.15 28.74
C ARG A 174 -6.81 30.83 29.78
N GLY A 175 -5.55 30.93 29.35
CA GLY A 175 -4.37 30.70 30.18
C GLY A 175 -3.07 30.50 29.39
N GLY A 176 -3.14 30.33 28.06
CA GLY A 176 -1.95 30.24 27.21
C GLY A 176 -1.09 28.98 27.40
N LYS A 177 -1.66 27.92 28.00
CA LYS A 177 -0.98 26.62 28.26
C LYS A 177 -1.64 25.42 27.60
N GLY A 178 -2.74 25.63 26.87
CA GLY A 178 -3.56 24.58 26.29
C GLY A 178 -4.30 25.09 25.06
N ILE A 179 -4.74 24.15 24.24
CA ILE A 179 -5.49 24.38 23.01
C ILE A 179 -6.73 23.49 23.02
N SER A 180 -7.84 24.00 22.49
CA SER A 180 -9.13 23.30 22.38
C SER A 180 -9.53 23.16 20.92
N ALA A 181 -10.12 22.02 20.53
CA ALA A 181 -10.60 21.74 19.20
C ALA A 181 -12.06 22.15 19.00
N ILE A 182 -12.31 23.11 18.11
CA ILE A 182 -13.66 23.59 17.78
C ILE A 182 -14.00 23.12 16.37
N GLN A 183 -14.90 22.15 16.25
CA GLN A 183 -15.41 21.72 14.95
C GLN A 183 -16.30 22.81 14.33
N LEU A 184 -16.01 23.20 13.09
CA LEU A 184 -16.75 24.25 12.37
C LEU A 184 -17.74 23.71 11.33
N SER A 185 -17.53 22.49 10.83
CA SER A 185 -18.37 21.86 9.80
C SER A 185 -19.40 20.88 10.38
N GLU A 186 -20.63 20.91 9.88
CA GLU A 186 -21.60 19.84 10.09
C GLU A 186 -21.26 18.62 9.21
N GLU A 187 -21.51 17.40 9.69
CA GLU A 187 -21.20 16.13 9.00
C GLU A 187 -22.48 15.43 8.54
N HIS A 188 -22.51 15.01 7.27
CA HIS A 188 -23.72 14.53 6.60
C HIS A 188 -23.76 12.99 6.48
N ASN A 189 -23.12 12.26 7.40
CA ASN A 189 -23.09 10.80 7.44
C ASN A 189 -24.29 10.23 8.21
N VAL A 190 -25.01 9.24 7.65
CA VAL A 190 -26.24 8.67 8.27
C VAL A 190 -25.97 7.76 9.48
N ASN A 191 -24.73 7.50 9.84
CA ASN A 191 -24.41 6.93 11.15
C ASN A 191 -24.67 7.93 12.29
N ARG A 192 -24.73 9.24 12.00
CA ARG A 192 -25.21 10.28 12.93
C ARG A 192 -26.75 10.31 12.97
N GLU A 193 -27.32 10.39 14.17
CA GLU A 193 -28.78 10.35 14.35
C GLU A 193 -29.53 11.52 13.70
N PRO A 194 -29.12 12.80 13.85
CA PRO A 194 -29.85 13.93 13.26
C PRO A 194 -29.98 13.83 11.74
N ILE A 195 -28.98 13.26 11.06
CA ILE A 195 -28.98 13.07 9.60
C ILE A 195 -29.94 11.96 9.17
N ARG A 196 -30.17 10.93 10.00
CA ARG A 196 -31.23 9.95 9.76
C ARG A 196 -32.60 10.60 9.85
N ASP A 197 -32.81 11.47 10.84
CA ASP A 197 -34.09 12.12 11.09
C ASP A 197 -34.39 13.24 10.09
N GLU A 198 -33.37 13.98 9.63
CA GLU A 198 -33.44 14.86 8.45
C GLU A 198 -33.95 14.08 7.23
N LEU A 199 -33.28 12.96 6.87
CA LEU A 199 -33.66 12.15 5.71
C LEU A 199 -35.06 11.55 5.83
N ARG A 200 -35.46 11.08 7.03
CA ARG A 200 -36.82 10.60 7.33
C ARG A 200 -37.85 11.72 7.18
N SER A 201 -37.55 12.93 7.65
CA SER A 201 -38.44 14.09 7.55
C SER A 201 -38.61 14.59 6.10
N LEU A 202 -37.59 14.45 5.25
CA LEU A 202 -37.67 14.77 3.82
C LEU A 202 -38.40 13.66 3.02
N HIS A 203 -38.38 12.43 3.53
CA HIS A 203 -38.95 11.25 2.87
C HIS A 203 -39.92 10.44 3.76
N PRO A 204 -41.00 11.06 4.31
CA PRO A 204 -41.97 10.37 5.17
C PRO A 204 -42.68 9.19 4.47
N ASP A 205 -42.77 9.23 3.14
CA ASP A 205 -43.37 8.20 2.30
C ASP A 205 -42.43 7.01 2.01
N ASP A 206 -41.18 7.06 2.47
CA ASP A 206 -40.12 6.08 2.19
C ASP A 206 -39.49 5.56 3.49
N PRO A 207 -40.13 4.59 4.17
CA PRO A 207 -39.60 3.99 5.40
C PRO A 207 -38.30 3.18 5.20
N LYS A 208 -37.74 3.16 3.98
CA LYS A 208 -36.45 2.55 3.63
C LYS A 208 -35.42 3.57 3.12
N ILE A 209 -35.65 4.88 3.31
CA ILE A 209 -34.69 5.94 2.96
C ILE A 209 -33.32 5.72 3.59
N VAL A 210 -33.30 5.35 4.89
CA VAL A 210 -32.09 4.91 5.62
C VAL A 210 -32.30 3.50 6.16
N VAL A 211 -31.33 2.61 5.92
CA VAL A 211 -31.36 1.22 6.40
C VAL A 211 -30.00 0.83 6.98
N MET A 212 -30.01 0.02 8.03
CA MET A 212 -28.79 -0.60 8.55
C MET A 212 -28.42 -1.82 7.70
N LYS A 213 -27.14 -1.95 7.34
CA LYS A 213 -26.60 -3.05 6.52
C LYS A 213 -25.16 -3.34 6.94
N HIS A 214 -24.91 -4.57 7.39
CA HIS A 214 -23.63 -4.96 8.00
C HIS A 214 -23.19 -4.01 9.12
N ASN A 215 -24.10 -3.75 10.08
CA ASN A 215 -23.95 -2.85 11.24
C ASN A 215 -23.67 -1.36 10.93
N VAL A 216 -23.73 -0.94 9.66
CA VAL A 216 -23.53 0.46 9.22
C VAL A 216 -24.82 1.00 8.61
N TRP A 217 -25.19 2.25 8.91
CA TRP A 217 -26.34 2.91 8.28
C TRP A 217 -26.01 3.38 6.86
N ARG A 218 -26.94 3.20 5.92
CA ARG A 218 -26.77 3.62 4.52
C ARG A 218 -28.07 4.15 3.91
N VAL A 219 -27.97 5.23 3.13
CA VAL A 219 -29.05 5.72 2.26
C VAL A 219 -29.37 4.64 1.23
N LYS A 220 -30.64 4.19 1.22
CA LYS A 220 -31.15 3.05 0.42
C LYS A 220 -30.30 1.76 0.48
N GLY A 221 -29.44 1.60 1.48
CA GLY A 221 -28.55 0.44 1.61
C GLY A 221 -27.30 0.47 0.71
N LEU A 222 -26.96 1.65 0.14
CA LEU A 222 -25.85 1.85 -0.79
C LEU A 222 -24.72 2.72 -0.22
N ILE A 223 -24.99 3.99 0.09
CA ILE A 223 -23.99 5.02 0.45
C ILE A 223 -24.17 5.52 1.90
N GLN A 224 -23.10 6.02 2.55
CA GLN A 224 -23.15 6.48 3.95
C GLN A 224 -23.52 7.97 4.10
N VAL A 225 -23.23 8.82 3.11
CA VAL A 225 -23.60 10.24 3.15
C VAL A 225 -25.00 10.52 2.65
N SER A 226 -25.61 11.59 3.17
CA SER A 226 -26.84 12.21 2.70
C SER A 226 -26.61 13.38 1.74
N ARG A 227 -25.37 13.90 1.65
CA ARG A 227 -25.00 15.03 0.78
C ARG A 227 -23.67 14.77 0.07
N SER A 228 -23.60 15.14 -1.20
CA SER A 228 -22.42 14.98 -2.10
C SER A 228 -22.61 15.79 -3.39
N ILE A 229 -21.52 16.05 -4.13
CA ILE A 229 -21.58 16.43 -5.55
C ILE A 229 -21.42 15.15 -6.39
N GLY A 230 -22.15 15.03 -7.51
CA GLY A 230 -22.20 13.79 -8.29
C GLY A 230 -23.31 12.83 -7.83
N ASP A 231 -23.07 11.52 -7.75
CA ASP A 231 -24.08 10.51 -7.38
C ASP A 231 -25.41 10.64 -8.14
N ALA A 232 -25.33 11.01 -9.43
CA ALA A 232 -26.48 11.34 -10.27
C ALA A 232 -27.58 10.26 -10.24
N TYR A 233 -27.19 8.99 -10.11
CA TYR A 233 -28.06 7.83 -9.97
C TYR A 233 -28.99 7.82 -8.74
N LEU A 234 -28.69 8.58 -7.69
CA LEU A 234 -29.54 8.77 -6.50
C LEU A 234 -30.29 10.11 -6.51
N LYS A 235 -29.95 11.00 -7.44
CA LYS A 235 -30.54 12.34 -7.55
C LYS A 235 -31.61 12.44 -8.62
N SER A 236 -31.40 11.81 -9.78
CA SER A 236 -32.36 11.77 -10.89
C SER A 236 -32.69 10.33 -11.31
N PRO A 237 -33.98 9.94 -11.38
CA PRO A 237 -34.41 8.65 -11.92
C PRO A 237 -33.97 8.42 -13.37
N GLU A 238 -33.61 9.46 -14.12
CA GLU A 238 -33.10 9.36 -15.49
C GLU A 238 -31.78 8.55 -15.57
N PHE A 239 -31.06 8.43 -14.45
CA PHE A 239 -29.80 7.68 -14.34
C PHE A 239 -29.94 6.37 -13.56
N ASN A 240 -31.04 6.13 -12.84
CA ASN A 240 -31.26 4.87 -12.11
C ASN A 240 -31.84 3.75 -13.02
N ARG A 241 -31.28 3.60 -14.23
CA ARG A 241 -31.77 2.66 -15.26
C ARG A 241 -30.62 2.10 -16.10
N LYS A 242 -30.89 1.09 -16.93
CA LYS A 242 -29.91 0.60 -17.92
C LYS A 242 -29.46 1.79 -18.81
N PRO A 243 -28.18 1.89 -19.19
CA PRO A 243 -27.13 0.86 -19.06
C PRO A 243 -26.35 0.81 -17.74
N LEU A 244 -26.69 1.58 -16.69
CA LEU A 244 -25.99 1.51 -15.40
C LEU A 244 -26.01 0.10 -14.78
N LEU A 245 -24.90 -0.27 -14.12
CA LEU A 245 -24.70 -1.59 -13.53
C LEU A 245 -25.77 -1.93 -12.47
N PRO A 246 -26.22 -3.20 -12.37
CA PRO A 246 -27.25 -3.60 -11.40
C PRO A 246 -26.95 -3.20 -9.95
N LYS A 247 -25.67 -3.23 -9.53
CA LYS A 247 -25.24 -2.93 -8.15
C LYS A 247 -25.54 -1.50 -7.68
N PHE A 248 -25.77 -0.57 -8.61
CA PHE A 248 -26.12 0.83 -8.31
C PHE A 248 -27.61 1.12 -8.53
N ARG A 249 -28.38 0.21 -9.12
CA ARG A 249 -29.79 0.45 -9.43
C ARG A 249 -30.70 0.02 -8.29
N LEU A 250 -31.61 0.90 -7.91
CA LEU A 250 -32.64 0.65 -6.92
C LEU A 250 -33.73 -0.23 -7.53
N SER A 251 -34.29 -1.13 -6.73
CA SER A 251 -35.38 -2.03 -7.15
C SER A 251 -36.74 -1.34 -7.19
N GLN A 252 -36.89 -0.23 -6.48
CA GLN A 252 -38.08 0.62 -6.46
C GLN A 252 -37.74 1.99 -7.06
N PRO A 253 -38.63 2.57 -7.89
CA PRO A 253 -38.45 3.94 -8.39
C PRO A 253 -38.58 4.95 -7.25
N PHE A 254 -37.90 6.09 -7.40
CA PHE A 254 -38.04 7.26 -6.53
C PHE A 254 -38.47 8.47 -7.35
N SER A 255 -39.04 9.47 -6.70
CA SER A 255 -39.46 10.75 -7.31
C SER A 255 -38.84 11.98 -6.64
N ARG A 256 -38.38 11.85 -5.39
CA ARG A 256 -37.59 12.87 -4.67
C ARG A 256 -36.11 12.53 -4.74
N GLN A 257 -35.28 13.56 -4.81
CA GLN A 257 -33.82 13.46 -4.82
C GLN A 257 -33.32 12.94 -3.47
N LEU A 258 -32.58 11.82 -3.48
CA LEU A 258 -32.20 11.10 -2.26
C LEU A 258 -30.92 11.63 -1.59
N LEU A 259 -30.13 12.44 -2.32
CA LEU A 259 -28.89 13.08 -1.85
C LEU A 259 -28.83 14.55 -2.26
N SER A 260 -28.47 15.45 -1.36
CA SER A 260 -28.38 16.90 -1.67
C SER A 260 -26.96 17.34 -2.07
N PRO A 261 -26.78 18.19 -3.10
CA PRO A 261 -25.53 18.90 -3.37
C PRO A 261 -25.36 20.16 -2.51
N GLU A 262 -26.38 20.55 -1.73
CA GLU A 262 -26.36 21.83 -0.99
C GLU A 262 -25.56 21.71 0.31
N PRO A 263 -24.50 22.52 0.50
CA PRO A 263 -23.68 22.45 1.70
C PRO A 263 -24.40 23.06 2.91
N SER A 264 -24.17 22.49 4.09
CA SER A 264 -24.20 23.28 5.33
C SER A 264 -23.18 24.40 5.22
N ILE A 265 -23.47 25.61 5.72
CA ILE A 265 -22.51 26.72 5.73
C ILE A 265 -22.49 27.36 7.10
N SER A 266 -21.35 27.31 7.77
CA SER A 266 -21.06 28.09 8.97
C SER A 266 -20.14 29.27 8.65
N ILE A 267 -20.22 30.32 9.47
CA ILE A 267 -19.39 31.52 9.36
C ILE A 267 -18.80 31.80 10.74
N HIS A 268 -17.49 32.00 10.80
CA HIS A 268 -16.73 32.20 12.03
C HIS A 268 -15.86 33.46 11.91
N GLU A 269 -15.93 34.33 12.92
CA GLU A 269 -15.10 35.55 13.02
C GLU A 269 -13.74 35.22 13.65
N ILE A 270 -12.64 35.58 12.98
CA ILE A 270 -11.28 35.24 13.41
C ILE A 270 -10.94 35.97 14.71
N ASN A 271 -10.68 35.20 15.76
CA ASN A 271 -10.21 35.71 17.05
C ASN A 271 -8.69 35.71 17.11
N SER A 272 -8.11 36.63 17.89
CA SER A 272 -6.71 36.64 18.37
C SER A 272 -6.19 35.35 19.05
N LYS A 273 -7.04 34.32 19.21
CA LYS A 273 -6.74 33.02 19.82
C LYS A 273 -6.85 31.86 18.85
N ASP A 274 -7.20 32.13 17.60
CA ASP A 274 -7.42 31.14 16.56
C ASP A 274 -6.10 30.94 15.85
N GLU A 275 -5.42 29.82 16.11
CA GLU A 275 -4.05 29.58 15.64
C GLU A 275 -4.02 28.92 14.26
N PHE A 276 -4.93 27.96 14.02
CA PHE A 276 -4.97 27.20 12.77
C PHE A 276 -6.30 26.47 12.54
N LEU A 277 -6.53 26.10 11.29
CA LEU A 277 -7.61 25.25 10.82
C LEU A 277 -7.02 23.93 10.28
N ILE A 278 -7.68 22.81 10.55
CA ILE A 278 -7.43 21.50 9.94
C ILE A 278 -8.65 21.16 9.08
N PHE A 279 -8.44 20.96 7.78
CA PHE A 279 -9.42 20.42 6.82
C PHE A 279 -8.97 19.02 6.40
N ALA A 280 -9.82 18.00 6.50
CA ALA A 280 -9.46 16.64 6.07
C ALA A 280 -10.66 15.76 5.67
N SER A 281 -10.41 14.77 4.81
CA SER A 281 -11.36 13.70 4.42
C SER A 281 -11.66 12.77 5.60
N ASP A 282 -12.70 11.93 5.48
CA ASP A 282 -13.15 11.08 6.59
C ASP A 282 -12.05 10.11 7.07
N GLY A 283 -11.16 9.67 6.15
CA GLY A 283 -9.99 8.84 6.42
C GLY A 283 -8.96 9.41 7.40
N LEU A 284 -9.02 10.71 7.78
CA LEU A 284 -8.28 11.20 8.96
C LEU A 284 -9.08 10.95 10.25
N TRP A 285 -10.36 11.28 10.20
CA TRP A 285 -11.27 11.34 11.35
C TRP A 285 -11.83 9.98 11.76
N GLU A 286 -11.71 8.94 10.92
CA GLU A 286 -11.86 7.54 11.33
C GLU A 286 -10.76 7.12 12.33
N HIS A 287 -9.59 7.77 12.31
CA HIS A 287 -8.40 7.35 13.06
C HIS A 287 -7.94 8.32 14.16
N LEU A 288 -8.27 9.63 14.07
CA LEU A 288 -7.93 10.63 15.08
C LEU A 288 -9.17 11.43 15.50
N SER A 289 -9.30 11.70 16.80
CA SER A 289 -10.27 12.66 17.31
C SER A 289 -9.87 14.11 16.99
N ASN A 290 -10.83 15.03 17.09
CA ASN A 290 -10.62 16.46 16.89
C ASN A 290 -9.50 17.01 17.81
N GLU A 291 -9.49 16.59 19.09
CA GLU A 291 -8.50 17.04 20.07
C GLU A 291 -7.11 16.44 19.84
N GLU A 292 -6.99 15.16 19.45
CA GLU A 292 -5.69 14.56 19.11
C GLU A 292 -5.07 15.26 17.90
N ALA A 293 -5.86 15.52 16.86
CA ALA A 293 -5.38 16.24 15.67
C ALA A 293 -4.92 17.67 16.00
N VAL A 294 -5.70 18.42 16.79
CA VAL A 294 -5.35 19.79 17.21
C VAL A 294 -4.12 19.79 18.14
N ASN A 295 -4.01 18.84 19.08
CA ASN A 295 -2.82 18.72 19.92
C ASN A 295 -1.57 18.32 19.12
N ILE A 296 -1.68 17.48 18.09
CA ILE A 296 -0.56 17.19 17.18
C ILE A 296 -0.11 18.46 16.45
N VAL A 297 -1.02 19.29 15.95
CA VAL A 297 -0.63 20.54 15.25
C VAL A 297 -0.02 21.58 16.20
N HIS A 298 -0.52 21.69 17.44
CA HIS A 298 0.00 22.64 18.42
C HIS A 298 1.40 22.29 18.96
N ASN A 299 1.65 21.00 19.23
CA ASN A 299 2.88 20.56 19.92
C ASN A 299 4.06 20.26 18.99
N TYR A 300 3.90 20.36 17.65
CA TYR A 300 4.96 20.03 16.68
C TYR A 300 5.18 21.15 15.64
N PRO A 301 6.38 21.24 15.03
CA PRO A 301 6.68 22.27 14.04
C PRO A 301 5.74 22.24 12.82
N ARG A 302 5.33 23.43 12.34
CA ARG A 302 4.47 23.65 11.15
C ARG A 302 4.97 22.91 9.90
N ASN A 303 6.30 22.81 9.74
CA ASN A 303 6.94 22.20 8.58
C ASN A 303 6.67 20.69 8.51
N GLY A 304 5.83 20.29 7.55
CA GLY A 304 5.40 18.90 7.35
C GLY A 304 4.32 18.44 8.32
N ILE A 305 3.58 19.35 8.96
CA ILE A 305 2.60 18.97 9.99
C ILE A 305 1.41 18.17 9.42
N ALA A 306 0.95 18.46 8.19
CA ALA A 306 -0.08 17.65 7.54
C ALA A 306 0.40 16.21 7.28
N ARG A 307 1.68 16.02 6.93
CA ARG A 307 2.32 14.69 6.82
C ARG A 307 2.41 14.00 8.17
N ARG A 308 2.60 14.74 9.28
CA ARG A 308 2.59 14.18 10.65
C ARG A 308 1.20 13.68 11.04
N LEU A 309 0.13 14.43 10.74
CA LEU A 309 -1.26 13.99 10.95
C LEU A 309 -1.57 12.73 10.15
N VAL A 310 -1.21 12.68 8.86
CA VAL A 310 -1.34 11.47 8.03
C VAL A 310 -0.53 10.31 8.62
N LYS A 311 0.72 10.52 9.07
CA LYS A 311 1.49 9.45 9.73
C LYS A 311 0.80 8.95 11.01
N ALA A 312 0.27 9.84 11.85
CA ALA A 312 -0.42 9.45 13.09
C ALA A 312 -1.69 8.61 12.82
N ALA A 313 -2.55 9.05 11.89
CA ALA A 313 -3.71 8.26 11.48
C ALA A 313 -3.34 6.87 10.93
N LEU A 314 -2.25 6.79 10.14
CA LEU A 314 -1.72 5.53 9.62
C LEU A 314 -1.11 4.61 10.71
N HIS A 315 -0.58 5.16 11.81
CA HIS A 315 -0.17 4.34 12.95
C HIS A 315 -1.40 3.69 13.61
N VAL A 316 -2.43 4.49 13.93
CA VAL A 316 -3.71 3.97 14.48
C VAL A 316 -4.39 2.98 13.53
N ALA A 317 -4.29 3.19 12.20
CA ALA A 317 -4.78 2.24 11.20
C ALA A 317 -4.06 0.89 11.22
N ALA A 318 -2.75 0.90 11.47
CA ALA A 318 -1.94 -0.31 11.60
C ALA A 318 -2.22 -1.04 12.93
N GLU A 319 -2.34 -0.29 14.03
CA GLU A 319 -2.65 -0.80 15.37
C GLU A 319 -4.05 -1.43 15.44
N LYS A 320 -5.08 -0.81 14.83
CA LYS A 320 -6.43 -1.38 14.63
C LYS A 320 -6.45 -2.69 13.81
N ARG A 321 -5.32 -3.08 13.23
CA ARG A 321 -5.12 -4.28 12.40
C ARG A 321 -3.95 -5.15 12.90
N GLU A 322 -3.52 -4.94 14.15
CA GLU A 322 -2.47 -5.72 14.84
C GLU A 322 -1.15 -5.81 14.06
N MET A 323 -0.83 -4.77 13.27
CA MET A 323 0.31 -4.75 12.37
C MET A 323 1.20 -3.51 12.57
N ARG A 324 2.46 -3.59 12.14
CA ARG A 324 3.40 -2.46 12.20
C ARG A 324 3.09 -1.43 11.11
N TYR A 325 3.22 -0.14 11.42
CA TYR A 325 3.10 0.96 10.43
C TYR A 325 4.00 0.76 9.19
N SER A 326 5.20 0.21 9.39
CA SER A 326 6.15 -0.13 8.33
C SER A 326 5.67 -1.25 7.41
N ASP A 327 4.82 -2.16 7.87
CA ASP A 327 4.15 -3.15 7.02
C ASP A 327 2.95 -2.56 6.29
N LEU A 328 2.17 -1.68 6.93
CA LEU A 328 1.04 -0.99 6.30
C LEU A 328 1.51 -0.10 5.14
N LYS A 329 2.62 0.61 5.33
CA LYS A 329 3.27 1.43 4.30
C LYS A 329 3.69 0.62 3.05
N LYS A 330 3.96 -0.68 3.21
CA LYS A 330 4.37 -1.61 2.14
C LYS A 330 3.19 -2.25 1.39
N ILE A 331 1.94 -2.00 1.80
CA ILE A 331 0.76 -2.51 1.08
C ILE A 331 0.48 -1.65 -0.16
N GLU A 332 0.33 -2.31 -1.31
CA GLU A 332 -0.04 -1.68 -2.57
C GLU A 332 -1.43 -1.01 -2.51
N SER A 333 -1.56 0.11 -3.23
CA SER A 333 -2.84 0.78 -3.51
C SER A 333 -3.90 -0.21 -4.01
N GLY A 334 -5.13 -0.07 -3.54
CA GLY A 334 -6.23 -1.01 -3.79
C GLY A 334 -6.34 -2.09 -2.72
N VAL A 335 -5.25 -2.78 -2.39
CA VAL A 335 -5.22 -3.72 -1.25
C VAL A 335 -5.22 -2.95 0.07
N ARG A 336 -4.52 -1.81 0.11
CA ARG A 336 -4.39 -0.92 1.26
C ARG A 336 -5.72 -0.35 1.79
N ARG A 337 -6.76 -0.27 0.95
CA ARG A 337 -8.13 0.13 1.32
C ARG A 337 -8.81 -0.76 2.38
N HIS A 338 -8.31 -1.96 2.66
CA HIS A 338 -8.83 -2.79 3.76
C HIS A 338 -8.39 -2.30 5.16
N PHE A 339 -7.49 -1.31 5.23
CA PHE A 339 -6.81 -0.86 6.44
C PHE A 339 -7.15 0.60 6.80
N HIS A 340 -7.29 1.48 5.80
CA HIS A 340 -7.73 2.88 5.90
C HIS A 340 -8.22 3.38 4.53
N ASP A 341 -8.85 4.55 4.48
CA ASP A 341 -9.23 5.23 3.22
C ASP A 341 -8.06 6.02 2.59
N ASP A 342 -8.28 6.63 1.42
CA ASP A 342 -7.45 7.76 1.01
C ASP A 342 -7.51 8.85 2.12
N ILE A 343 -6.38 9.49 2.47
CA ILE A 343 -6.34 10.50 3.54
C ILE A 343 -5.74 11.80 3.00
N THR A 344 -6.56 12.85 2.94
CA THR A 344 -6.19 14.23 2.60
C THR A 344 -6.23 15.09 3.85
N VAL A 345 -5.20 15.93 4.03
CA VAL A 345 -5.09 16.88 5.13
C VAL A 345 -4.54 18.21 4.62
N VAL A 346 -5.21 19.30 4.97
CA VAL A 346 -4.74 20.69 4.81
C VAL A 346 -4.75 21.35 6.19
N VAL A 347 -3.59 21.80 6.66
CA VAL A 347 -3.47 22.60 7.89
C VAL A 347 -3.14 24.04 7.47
N VAL A 348 -3.93 25.00 7.94
CA VAL A 348 -3.85 26.41 7.56
C VAL A 348 -3.66 27.24 8.82
N PHE A 349 -2.53 27.92 8.95
CA PHE A 349 -2.20 28.77 10.10
C PHE A 349 -2.76 30.18 9.92
N LEU A 350 -3.23 30.76 11.01
CA LEU A 350 -3.79 32.11 11.05
C LEU A 350 -2.76 33.00 11.77
N ASP A 351 -1.97 33.74 10.99
CA ASP A 351 -0.88 34.58 11.49
C ASP A 351 -1.31 36.06 11.46
N PRO A 352 -1.74 36.68 12.58
CA PRO A 352 -2.26 38.05 12.58
C PRO A 352 -1.23 39.09 12.09
N SER A 353 0.07 38.77 12.25
CA SER A 353 1.19 39.59 11.79
C SER A 353 1.49 39.50 10.29
N LEU A 354 0.93 38.53 9.55
CA LEU A 354 1.23 38.29 8.13
C LEU A 354 0.12 38.71 7.16
N MET A 355 -0.97 39.29 7.67
CA MET A 355 -2.20 39.73 6.95
C MET A 355 -2.01 40.78 5.83
N ASN A 356 -0.79 41.04 5.36
CA ASN A 356 -0.46 41.98 4.29
C ASN A 356 0.46 41.39 3.20
N ILE A 357 0.77 40.09 3.22
CA ILE A 357 1.63 39.48 2.19
C ILE A 357 0.81 39.18 0.93
N THR A 358 0.99 40.00 -0.11
CA THR A 358 0.36 39.84 -1.43
C THR A 358 1.01 38.76 -2.29
N SER A 359 1.05 37.52 -1.79
CA SER A 359 1.52 36.35 -2.55
C SER A 359 0.33 35.57 -3.12
N SER A 360 0.04 35.76 -4.42
CA SER A 360 -0.92 34.87 -5.10
C SER A 360 -0.28 33.51 -5.40
N PHE A 361 -1.01 32.44 -5.14
CA PHE A 361 -0.52 31.07 -5.19
C PHE A 361 -1.64 30.07 -5.46
N SER A 362 -1.34 28.96 -6.14
CA SER A 362 -2.25 27.86 -6.43
C SER A 362 -1.49 26.54 -6.26
N ILE A 363 -2.08 25.57 -5.55
CA ILE A 363 -1.61 24.19 -5.48
C ILE A 363 -2.78 23.22 -5.43
N LYS A 364 -2.58 22.03 -5.98
CA LYS A 364 -3.53 20.90 -5.94
C LYS A 364 -2.82 19.67 -5.35
N GLY A 365 -3.52 18.94 -4.50
CA GLY A 365 -3.04 17.71 -3.87
C GLY A 365 -2.94 16.55 -4.86
N GLY A 366 -2.15 15.52 -4.51
CA GLY A 366 -2.05 14.27 -5.28
C GLY A 366 -1.35 14.36 -6.65
N VAL A 367 -1.00 15.56 -7.13
CA VAL A 367 -0.37 15.77 -8.45
C VAL A 367 0.97 15.02 -8.55
N GLY A 368 1.01 13.98 -9.37
CA GLY A 368 2.18 13.13 -9.60
C GLY A 368 2.03 11.68 -9.11
N LEU A 369 0.95 11.34 -8.40
CA LEU A 369 0.58 9.94 -8.13
C LEU A 369 -0.01 9.26 -9.38
N PRO A 370 -0.03 7.92 -9.47
CA PRO A 370 -0.49 7.19 -10.66
C PRO A 370 -1.97 7.44 -11.00
N ALA A 371 -2.23 8.31 -11.97
CA ALA A 371 -3.56 8.57 -12.52
C ALA A 371 -3.66 8.04 -13.98
N PRO A 372 -4.82 7.49 -14.39
CA PRO A 372 -5.03 7.08 -15.77
C PRO A 372 -4.93 8.30 -16.70
N ASN A 373 -4.20 8.12 -17.80
CA ASN A 373 -3.89 9.20 -18.72
C ASN A 373 -5.12 9.59 -19.54
N LYS A 374 -5.62 10.82 -19.31
CA LYS A 374 -6.79 11.50 -19.91
C LYS A 374 -8.15 11.12 -19.32
N PHE A 375 -8.98 12.15 -19.19
CA PHE A 375 -10.44 12.04 -19.22
C PHE A 375 -10.90 11.07 -20.33
N CYS A 376 -11.87 10.21 -20.04
CA CYS A 376 -12.68 9.57 -21.07
C CYS A 376 -13.65 10.60 -21.68
N ILE A 377 -13.12 11.49 -22.52
CA ILE A 377 -13.89 12.27 -23.48
C ILE A 377 -13.61 11.66 -24.86
N PRO A 378 -14.48 10.76 -25.37
CA PRO A 378 -14.44 10.36 -26.76
C PRO A 378 -14.66 11.61 -27.64
N LYS A 379 -13.78 11.86 -28.61
CA LYS A 379 -14.06 12.88 -29.63
C LYS A 379 -15.22 12.38 -30.50
N THR A 380 -16.38 13.02 -30.34
CA THR A 380 -17.54 13.05 -31.24
C THR A 380 -17.57 12.00 -32.37
N GLN A 381 -18.31 10.93 -32.17
CA GLN A 381 -18.92 10.18 -33.28
C GLN A 381 -20.42 10.02 -33.00
N ASN A 382 -21.23 10.45 -33.96
CA ASN A 382 -22.68 10.26 -33.92
C ASN A 382 -23.00 8.79 -34.19
N LEU A 383 -23.80 8.14 -33.32
CA LEU A 383 -24.89 7.21 -33.69
C LEU A 383 -25.55 6.58 -32.44
N CYS A 384 -26.59 7.23 -31.93
CA CYS A 384 -27.67 6.53 -31.24
C CYS A 384 -28.96 6.73 -32.06
N LEU A 385 -29.41 5.68 -32.75
CA LEU A 385 -30.72 5.66 -33.38
C LEU A 385 -31.81 5.72 -32.30
N SER A 386 -32.76 6.62 -32.46
CA SER A 386 -33.88 6.77 -31.53
C SER A 386 -34.85 5.60 -31.62
N GLN A 387 -34.94 4.78 -30.57
CA GLN A 387 -36.17 4.03 -30.30
C GLN A 387 -37.10 4.91 -29.44
N SER A 388 -38.11 5.46 -30.09
CA SER A 388 -39.12 6.31 -29.47
C SER A 388 -40.14 5.47 -28.67
N HIS A 389 -40.05 5.52 -27.35
CA HIS A 389 -41.19 5.22 -26.48
C HIS A 389 -41.59 6.48 -25.72
N SER A 390 -42.83 6.92 -25.97
CA SER A 390 -43.36 8.18 -25.46
C SER A 390 -43.54 8.15 -23.94
N PHE A 391 -42.87 9.07 -23.25
CA PHE A 391 -43.24 9.49 -21.90
C PHE A 391 -43.66 10.96 -21.93
N ALA A 392 -44.74 11.28 -21.23
CA ALA A 392 -45.26 12.64 -21.17
C ALA A 392 -44.31 13.57 -20.38
N PRO A 393 -44.16 14.85 -20.77
CA PRO A 393 -43.24 15.76 -20.12
C PRO A 393 -43.76 16.18 -18.73
N TYR A 394 -42.94 15.95 -17.69
CA TYR A 394 -43.08 16.64 -16.42
C TYR A 394 -42.74 18.13 -16.58
N THR A 395 -43.45 19.00 -15.86
CA THR A 395 -43.27 20.46 -15.95
C THR A 395 -42.21 20.99 -14.97
N PRO A 396 -41.14 21.65 -15.45
CA PRO A 396 -40.29 22.47 -14.60
C PRO A 396 -40.91 23.87 -14.37
N TYR A 397 -40.51 24.53 -13.28
CA TYR A 397 -40.94 25.91 -12.98
C TYR A 397 -40.43 26.91 -14.02
N LYS A 398 -41.25 27.93 -14.33
CA LYS A 398 -40.91 28.98 -15.31
C LYS A 398 -40.03 30.06 -14.70
N TYR A 399 -38.88 30.30 -15.31
CA TYR A 399 -38.39 31.67 -15.55
C TYR A 399 -38.44 31.95 -17.06
N ARG A 400 -38.66 33.22 -17.44
CA ARG A 400 -39.26 33.57 -18.75
C ARG A 400 -38.56 34.76 -19.40
N TRP A 401 -37.88 34.50 -20.51
CA TRP A 401 -37.56 35.51 -21.54
C TRP A 401 -37.77 34.92 -22.95
N ARG A 402 -38.09 35.80 -23.93
CA ARG A 402 -38.11 35.54 -25.38
C ARG A 402 -36.92 36.32 -26.00
N GLU A 403 -36.44 36.17 -27.24
CA GLU A 403 -37.08 36.09 -28.58
C GLU A 403 -36.10 35.39 -29.58
N THR A 404 -36.46 34.34 -30.32
CA THR A 404 -37.07 34.24 -31.68
C THR A 404 -36.29 34.80 -32.90
N MET A 405 -35.71 33.90 -33.72
CA MET A 405 -35.79 33.72 -35.21
C MET A 405 -34.88 32.50 -35.60
N LYS A 406 -35.12 31.57 -36.56
CA LYS A 406 -35.60 31.52 -37.97
C LYS A 406 -34.62 32.17 -38.98
N LEU A 407 -34.24 31.66 -40.17
CA LEU A 407 -34.35 30.41 -40.99
C LEU A 407 -33.13 30.40 -41.97
N ALA A 408 -32.78 29.48 -42.89
CA ALA A 408 -33.27 28.22 -43.52
C ALA A 408 -31.99 27.39 -43.96
N SER A 409 -31.91 26.20 -44.59
CA SER A 409 -32.71 25.24 -45.42
C SER A 409 -32.26 25.09 -46.91
N ILE A 410 -32.67 24.01 -47.61
CA ILE A 410 -32.39 23.59 -49.04
C ILE A 410 -30.99 22.92 -49.26
N VAL A 411 -30.79 21.63 -49.64
CA VAL A 411 -31.27 20.70 -50.73
C VAL A 411 -30.29 20.70 -51.95
N GLN A 412 -29.88 19.60 -52.64
CA GLN A 412 -30.48 18.27 -52.95
C GLN A 412 -29.46 17.11 -53.22
N ASN A 413 -30.01 15.90 -53.47
CA ASN A 413 -29.47 14.61 -54.01
C ASN A 413 -28.39 14.68 -55.13
N GLY A 414 -27.65 13.62 -55.50
CA GLY A 414 -27.57 12.21 -55.03
C GLY A 414 -26.95 11.24 -56.09
N MET A 415 -27.19 9.92 -55.92
CA MET A 415 -26.86 8.77 -56.82
C MET A 415 -25.43 8.16 -56.86
N GLN A 416 -25.43 6.83 -56.97
CA GLN A 416 -24.35 5.84 -57.25
C GLN A 416 -24.55 5.29 -58.71
N PRO A 417 -23.78 4.34 -59.32
CA PRO A 417 -23.05 3.20 -58.73
C PRO A 417 -21.71 2.80 -59.47
N PRO A 418 -21.28 1.52 -59.72
CA PRO A 418 -19.91 1.10 -59.36
C PRO A 418 -19.07 0.41 -60.47
N VAL A 419 -17.80 0.08 -60.19
CA VAL A 419 -16.95 -0.78 -61.04
C VAL A 419 -16.09 -1.74 -60.20
N LYS A 420 -15.93 -2.99 -60.66
CA LYS A 420 -14.89 -3.95 -60.24
C LYS A 420 -13.83 -4.07 -61.34
N ILE A 421 -12.56 -4.26 -60.97
CA ILE A 421 -11.52 -4.88 -61.82
C ILE A 421 -10.73 -5.88 -60.96
N ASP A 422 -10.10 -6.88 -61.58
CA ASP A 422 -9.48 -8.07 -60.99
C ASP A 422 -8.12 -8.36 -61.69
N VAL A 423 -7.46 -9.47 -61.37
CA VAL A 423 -6.31 -10.11 -62.06
C VAL A 423 -4.90 -9.52 -61.80
N GLY A 424 -4.20 -10.10 -60.82
CA GLY A 424 -3.33 -11.27 -61.11
C GLY A 424 -1.81 -11.11 -61.32
N LEU A 425 -1.08 -11.97 -60.58
CA LEU A 425 0.14 -12.70 -60.98
C LEU A 425 1.54 -12.02 -60.99
N LEU A 426 2.45 -12.53 -60.14
CA LEU A 426 3.79 -13.03 -60.54
C LEU A 426 4.41 -13.92 -59.43
N ARG A 427 5.27 -14.89 -59.78
CA ARG A 427 5.76 -15.95 -58.87
C ARG A 427 7.06 -16.63 -59.35
N VAL A 428 8.15 -16.52 -58.57
CA VAL A 428 9.46 -17.18 -58.75
C VAL A 428 10.06 -17.33 -57.32
N THR A 429 10.06 -18.49 -56.64
CA THR A 429 11.04 -19.62 -56.66
C THR A 429 12.50 -19.22 -56.33
N SER A 430 13.31 -19.93 -55.54
CA SER A 430 13.13 -21.17 -54.72
C SER A 430 14.44 -21.54 -53.98
N ILE A 431 14.39 -22.61 -53.15
CA ILE A 431 15.43 -23.61 -52.77
C ILE A 431 15.60 -23.80 -51.25
N SER A 432 15.87 -25.05 -50.85
CA SER A 432 15.96 -25.55 -49.47
C SER A 432 17.40 -25.78 -49.01
N ALA A 433 17.56 -25.91 -47.68
CA ALA A 433 18.67 -26.66 -47.08
C ALA A 433 18.15 -27.45 -45.87
N SER A 434 18.70 -28.63 -45.63
CA SER A 434 18.37 -29.52 -44.50
C SER A 434 19.63 -29.84 -43.68
N ASN A 435 19.46 -30.27 -42.43
CA ASN A 435 20.50 -30.97 -41.67
C ASN A 435 19.87 -31.81 -40.54
N GLN A 436 20.60 -32.79 -40.01
CA GLN A 436 20.01 -33.95 -39.33
C GLN A 436 20.91 -34.56 -38.24
N PHE A 437 20.28 -35.16 -37.20
CA PHE A 437 20.85 -36.16 -36.27
C PHE A 437 21.94 -35.72 -35.27
N PRO A 438 22.28 -36.52 -34.21
CA PRO A 438 21.87 -37.91 -33.91
C PRO A 438 21.14 -38.16 -32.56
N LYS A 439 20.81 -39.43 -32.28
CA LYS A 439 20.26 -39.97 -31.02
C LYS A 439 21.25 -40.93 -30.35
N TRP A 440 21.21 -41.03 -29.01
CA TRP A 440 21.66 -42.18 -28.21
C TRP A 440 20.64 -42.35 -27.05
N VAL A 441 19.83 -43.41 -26.97
CA VAL A 441 20.04 -44.81 -26.51
C VAL A 441 19.40 -45.02 -25.12
N ASN A 442 18.63 -46.11 -24.98
CA ASN A 442 18.01 -46.56 -23.74
C ASN A 442 18.88 -47.61 -23.02
N LEU A 443 18.71 -47.77 -21.71
CA LEU A 443 19.07 -48.99 -21.00
C LEU A 443 17.95 -49.37 -20.00
N GLN A 444 17.63 -50.66 -19.93
CA GLN A 444 16.74 -51.26 -18.92
C GLN A 444 17.53 -52.27 -18.08
N LEU A 445 17.18 -52.38 -16.79
CA LEU A 445 17.36 -53.54 -15.90
C LEU A 445 16.29 -53.37 -14.79
N THR A 446 15.14 -54.07 -14.75
CA THR A 446 14.87 -55.50 -14.53
C THR A 446 15.27 -56.04 -13.15
N ASN A 447 14.33 -56.07 -12.19
CA ASN A 447 13.62 -57.32 -11.80
C ASN A 447 12.68 -57.15 -10.59
N SER A 448 11.59 -57.92 -10.59
CA SER A 448 10.68 -58.17 -9.44
C SER A 448 11.05 -59.53 -8.79
N PRO A 449 10.44 -59.94 -7.64
CA PRO A 449 9.12 -60.60 -7.73
C PRO A 449 8.12 -60.39 -6.57
N ASN A 450 6.85 -60.30 -6.96
CA ASN A 450 5.60 -60.82 -6.34
C ASN A 450 5.58 -61.31 -4.87
N LEU A 451 4.57 -60.84 -4.11
CA LEU A 451 3.36 -61.56 -3.61
C LEU A 451 2.54 -60.58 -2.73
N SER A 452 1.23 -60.70 -2.46
CA SER A 452 0.04 -61.10 -3.23
C SER A 452 -1.23 -60.77 -2.38
N GLY A 453 -2.35 -60.38 -3.00
CA GLY A 453 -3.61 -60.03 -2.30
C GLY A 453 -4.40 -58.92 -3.03
N VAL A 454 -5.44 -59.19 -3.84
CA VAL A 454 -6.82 -59.62 -3.49
C VAL A 454 -7.60 -58.48 -2.79
N CYS A 455 -8.69 -57.90 -3.33
CA CYS A 455 -9.48 -58.23 -4.53
C CYS A 455 -10.24 -57.01 -5.14
N ARG A 456 -10.75 -57.16 -6.38
CA ARG A 456 -11.94 -56.52 -7.03
C ARG A 456 -12.32 -55.05 -6.65
N SER A 457 -12.36 -54.06 -7.55
CA SER A 457 -13.13 -53.94 -8.83
C SER A 457 -14.66 -54.12 -8.63
N ARG A 458 -15.58 -53.27 -9.13
CA ARG A 458 -15.60 -52.58 -10.44
C ARG A 458 -16.69 -51.48 -10.49
N ASN A 459 -16.51 -50.43 -11.30
CA ASN A 459 -17.54 -49.41 -11.59
C ASN A 459 -18.68 -49.96 -12.49
N ARG A 460 -19.94 -49.51 -12.27
CA ARG A 460 -20.77 -48.72 -13.23
C ARG A 460 -22.30 -48.71 -12.97
N TRP A 461 -22.95 -47.58 -13.33
CA TRP A 461 -24.36 -47.41 -13.78
C TRP A 461 -25.48 -47.81 -12.76
N LEU A 462 -26.57 -47.07 -12.51
CA LEU A 462 -27.39 -46.20 -13.38
C LEU A 462 -28.35 -45.30 -12.54
N ARG A 463 -28.86 -44.22 -13.16
CA ARG A 463 -30.07 -43.40 -12.87
C ARG A 463 -30.84 -43.59 -11.52
N LYS A 464 -31.04 -42.47 -10.81
CA LYS A 464 -32.38 -42.04 -10.33
C LYS A 464 -32.44 -40.51 -10.19
N LEU A 465 -33.55 -39.91 -10.63
CA LEU A 465 -33.94 -38.54 -10.31
C LEU A 465 -34.77 -38.56 -9.02
N PRO A 466 -34.50 -37.69 -8.02
CA PRO A 466 -35.48 -37.33 -7.01
C PRO A 466 -36.45 -36.28 -7.58
N ILE A 467 -37.72 -36.37 -7.18
CA ILE A 467 -38.75 -35.35 -7.48
C ILE A 467 -38.68 -34.26 -6.40
N VAL A 468 -38.90 -33.00 -6.80
CA VAL A 468 -38.94 -31.88 -5.86
C VAL A 468 -40.16 -31.99 -4.93
N HIS A 469 -39.90 -32.11 -3.62
CA HIS A 469 -40.86 -31.76 -2.58
C HIS A 469 -40.22 -30.72 -1.67
N ALA A 470 -40.77 -29.51 -1.68
CA ALA A 470 -40.24 -28.39 -0.92
C ALA A 470 -40.74 -28.41 0.52
N LYS A 471 -39.81 -28.35 1.48
CA LYS A 471 -40.06 -28.01 2.89
C LYS A 471 -38.76 -27.54 3.53
N GLY A 472 -38.80 -26.35 4.16
CA GLY A 472 -37.82 -25.83 5.13
C GLY A 472 -36.33 -25.89 4.74
N VAL A 473 -35.75 -24.76 4.31
CA VAL A 473 -34.29 -24.55 4.27
C VAL A 473 -33.95 -23.31 5.09
N GLU A 474 -33.87 -23.49 6.40
CA GLU A 474 -33.35 -22.51 7.37
C GLU A 474 -32.67 -23.27 8.53
N GLN A 475 -31.53 -23.95 8.26
CA GLN A 475 -30.55 -24.39 9.31
C GLN A 475 -29.24 -25.05 8.82
N GLU A 476 -28.99 -25.25 7.51
CA GLU A 476 -27.82 -26.04 7.04
C GLU A 476 -26.53 -25.24 6.71
N GLU A 477 -26.52 -23.90 6.77
CA GLU A 477 -25.31 -23.11 6.43
C GLU A 477 -24.32 -22.88 7.61
N GLU A 478 -24.78 -22.96 8.86
CA GLU A 478 -23.91 -22.83 10.04
C GLU A 478 -23.06 -24.09 10.35
N SER A 479 -23.53 -25.28 9.97
CA SER A 479 -22.79 -26.53 10.22
C SER A 479 -21.60 -26.71 9.27
N VAL A 480 -21.79 -26.41 7.98
CA VAL A 480 -20.77 -26.59 6.94
C VAL A 480 -19.56 -25.66 7.15
N SER A 481 -19.80 -24.46 7.68
CA SER A 481 -18.74 -23.52 8.06
C SER A 481 -17.98 -23.99 9.31
N ALA A 482 -18.68 -24.48 10.35
CA ALA A 482 -18.04 -25.01 11.56
C ALA A 482 -17.14 -26.24 11.28
N ASP A 483 -17.59 -27.19 10.45
CA ASP A 483 -16.81 -28.39 10.12
C ASP A 483 -15.54 -28.06 9.30
N THR A 484 -15.61 -27.11 8.36
CA THR A 484 -14.44 -26.70 7.56
C THR A 484 -13.41 -25.97 8.40
N ASP A 485 -13.84 -25.09 9.29
CA ASP A 485 -12.99 -24.36 10.24
C ASP A 485 -12.25 -25.34 11.21
N LEU A 486 -12.93 -26.41 11.62
CA LEU A 486 -12.36 -27.46 12.48
C LEU A 486 -11.38 -28.37 11.72
N GLU A 487 -11.68 -28.72 10.47
CA GLU A 487 -10.78 -29.53 9.63
C GLU A 487 -9.49 -28.77 9.27
N GLU A 488 -9.57 -27.47 9.02
CA GLU A 488 -8.40 -26.61 8.77
C GLU A 488 -7.53 -26.45 10.03
N LYS A 489 -8.12 -26.13 11.19
CA LYS A 489 -7.40 -26.08 12.48
C LYS A 489 -6.71 -27.40 12.81
N THR A 490 -7.33 -28.54 12.48
CA THR A 490 -6.74 -29.87 12.67
C THR A 490 -5.51 -30.08 11.78
N LYS A 491 -5.59 -29.70 10.49
CA LYS A 491 -4.45 -29.79 9.54
C LYS A 491 -3.29 -28.87 9.93
N VAL A 492 -3.56 -27.65 10.40
CA VAL A 492 -2.52 -26.72 10.90
C VAL A 492 -1.81 -27.34 12.11
N LEU A 493 -2.55 -27.86 13.08
CA LEU A 493 -1.99 -28.48 14.28
C LEU A 493 -1.16 -29.74 13.97
N GLU A 494 -1.54 -30.53 12.97
CA GLU A 494 -0.77 -31.70 12.52
C GLU A 494 0.52 -31.31 11.78
N ASN A 495 0.47 -30.28 10.93
CA ASN A 495 1.66 -29.71 10.28
C ASN A 495 2.65 -29.13 11.31
N TYR A 496 2.14 -28.44 12.34
CA TYR A 496 2.96 -27.91 13.45
C TYR A 496 3.65 -29.04 14.23
N LYS A 497 2.87 -30.05 14.67
CA LYS A 497 3.41 -31.23 15.39
C LYS A 497 4.45 -32.00 14.56
N THR A 498 4.27 -32.07 13.24
CA THR A 498 5.23 -32.71 12.34
C THR A 498 6.51 -31.88 12.20
N SER A 499 6.38 -30.56 12.04
CA SER A 499 7.53 -29.64 11.95
C SER A 499 8.35 -29.63 13.24
N ALA A 500 7.69 -29.61 14.41
CA ALA A 500 8.35 -29.67 15.72
C ALA A 500 9.17 -30.97 15.91
N LYS A 501 8.63 -32.12 15.50
CA LYS A 501 9.37 -33.40 15.51
C LYS A 501 10.61 -33.36 14.61
N THR A 502 10.51 -32.75 13.42
CA THR A 502 11.66 -32.62 12.51
C THR A 502 12.74 -31.70 13.08
N VAL A 503 12.37 -30.54 13.64
CA VAL A 503 13.33 -29.64 14.30
C VAL A 503 14.03 -30.35 15.46
N GLY A 504 13.28 -31.07 16.31
CA GLY A 504 13.86 -31.88 17.39
C GLY A 504 14.84 -32.96 16.91
N LEU A 505 14.54 -33.62 15.78
CA LEU A 505 15.44 -34.61 15.16
C LEU A 505 16.73 -33.96 14.61
N CYS A 506 16.64 -32.76 14.02
CA CYS A 506 17.80 -32.01 13.53
C CYS A 506 18.69 -31.53 14.68
N VAL A 507 18.13 -30.99 15.76
CA VAL A 507 18.88 -30.60 16.97
C VAL A 507 19.52 -31.82 17.62
N PHE A 508 18.79 -32.93 17.74
CA PHE A 508 19.34 -34.18 18.30
C PHE A 508 20.51 -34.73 17.47
N SER A 509 20.44 -34.71 16.13
CA SER A 509 21.54 -35.20 15.29
C SER A 509 22.76 -34.27 15.34
N ALA A 510 22.58 -32.96 15.41
CA ALA A 510 23.66 -32.01 15.66
C ALA A 510 24.35 -32.23 17.03
N VAL A 511 23.56 -32.43 18.10
CA VAL A 511 24.10 -32.73 19.45
C VAL A 511 24.84 -34.06 19.48
N ALA A 512 24.26 -35.12 18.88
CA ALA A 512 24.90 -36.43 18.80
C ALA A 512 26.24 -36.38 18.02
N PHE A 513 26.30 -35.60 16.94
CA PHE A 513 27.52 -35.38 16.17
C PHE A 513 28.57 -34.61 17.00
N GLY A 514 28.19 -33.50 17.64
CA GLY A 514 29.10 -32.71 18.47
C GLY A 514 29.66 -33.48 19.67
N VAL A 515 28.85 -34.33 20.32
CA VAL A 515 29.30 -35.23 21.38
C VAL A 515 30.23 -36.32 20.83
N GLY A 516 29.89 -36.96 19.71
CA GLY A 516 30.76 -37.96 19.07
C GLY A 516 32.12 -37.39 18.64
N LEU A 517 32.13 -36.15 18.14
CA LEU A 517 33.34 -35.40 17.79
C LEU A 517 34.15 -35.03 19.05
N GLY A 518 33.49 -34.71 20.17
CA GLY A 518 34.15 -34.51 21.47
C GLY A 518 34.80 -35.77 22.05
N LEU A 519 34.17 -36.94 21.87
CA LEU A 519 34.70 -38.24 22.30
C LEU A 519 35.87 -38.72 21.44
N LYS A 520 35.93 -38.31 20.16
CA LYS A 520 36.97 -38.73 19.20
C LYS A 520 38.15 -37.75 19.13
N ASP A 521 37.85 -36.46 19.00
CA ASP A 521 38.81 -35.39 18.67
C ASP A 521 38.96 -34.34 19.80
N GLY A 522 38.26 -34.53 20.93
CA GLY A 522 38.44 -33.79 22.18
C GLY A 522 37.45 -32.65 22.43
N ILE A 523 37.34 -32.25 23.70
CA ILE A 523 36.35 -31.24 24.19
C ILE A 523 36.51 -29.90 23.46
N GLY A 524 37.73 -29.45 23.18
CA GLY A 524 37.96 -28.21 22.42
C GLY A 524 37.33 -28.26 21.03
N LYS A 525 37.43 -29.39 20.32
CA LYS A 525 36.84 -29.59 19.00
C LYS A 525 35.31 -29.67 19.05
N ALA A 526 34.73 -30.27 20.09
CA ALA A 526 33.29 -30.18 20.34
C ALA A 526 32.84 -28.74 20.63
N SER A 527 33.64 -27.96 21.39
CA SER A 527 33.33 -26.56 21.71
C SER A 527 33.38 -25.67 20.47
N GLU A 528 34.34 -25.89 19.56
CA GLU A 528 34.39 -25.26 18.23
C GLU A 528 33.11 -25.58 17.43
N PHE A 529 32.69 -26.85 17.39
CA PHE A 529 31.47 -27.28 16.69
C PHE A 529 30.21 -26.63 17.28
N PHE A 530 30.01 -26.69 18.61
CA PHE A 530 28.83 -26.13 19.25
C PHE A 530 28.76 -24.60 19.16
N ALA A 531 29.91 -23.91 19.25
CA ALA A 531 29.94 -22.46 19.08
C ALA A 531 29.61 -22.07 17.63
N GLY A 532 30.17 -22.77 16.64
CA GLY A 532 29.83 -22.54 15.23
C GLY A 532 28.37 -22.87 14.91
N TYR A 533 27.85 -23.97 15.48
CA TYR A 533 26.46 -24.38 15.29
C TYR A 533 25.47 -23.39 15.88
N LEU A 534 25.64 -22.94 17.13
CA LEU A 534 24.73 -21.95 17.76
C LEU A 534 24.78 -20.59 17.06
N LEU A 535 25.97 -20.16 16.63
CA LEU A 535 26.18 -18.93 15.87
C LEU A 535 25.43 -18.99 14.53
N GLU A 536 25.66 -20.02 13.72
CA GLU A 536 25.03 -20.16 12.41
C GLU A 536 23.53 -20.47 12.52
N GLN A 537 23.10 -21.25 13.52
CA GLN A 537 21.69 -21.50 13.79
C GLN A 537 20.95 -20.18 14.07
N SER A 538 21.61 -19.21 14.72
CA SER A 538 21.02 -17.91 15.05
C SER A 538 21.01 -16.95 13.86
N LEU A 539 22.10 -16.86 13.10
CA LEU A 539 22.13 -16.06 11.86
C LEU A 539 21.15 -16.60 10.81
N SER A 540 21.04 -17.91 10.67
CA SER A 540 20.08 -18.55 9.76
C SER A 540 18.60 -18.31 10.11
N VAL A 541 18.29 -17.88 11.35
CA VAL A 541 16.94 -17.38 11.72
C VAL A 541 16.69 -15.97 11.17
N ASP A 542 17.72 -15.12 11.02
CA ASP A 542 17.57 -13.83 10.33
C ASP A 542 17.34 -14.05 8.82
N ASN A 543 18.02 -15.04 8.21
CA ASN A 543 17.75 -15.46 6.83
C ASN A 543 16.27 -15.83 6.59
N LEU A 544 15.60 -16.43 7.59
CA LEU A 544 14.17 -16.76 7.51
C LEU A 544 13.27 -15.52 7.40
N PHE A 545 13.63 -14.40 8.03
CA PHE A 545 12.86 -13.15 7.94
C PHE A 545 12.87 -12.61 6.51
N VAL A 546 14.03 -12.63 5.85
CA VAL A 546 14.14 -12.26 4.44
C VAL A 546 13.44 -13.28 3.52
N PHE A 547 13.40 -14.57 3.86
CA PHE A 547 12.61 -15.54 3.09
C PHE A 547 11.09 -15.24 3.17
N VAL A 548 10.56 -14.92 4.36
CA VAL A 548 9.17 -14.43 4.53
C VAL A 548 8.93 -13.17 3.68
N LEU A 549 9.86 -12.20 3.73
CA LEU A 549 9.75 -10.95 2.96
C LEU A 549 9.77 -11.20 1.44
N ILE A 550 10.60 -12.11 0.94
CA ILE A 550 10.67 -12.50 -0.47
C ILE A 550 9.37 -13.20 -0.91
N PHE A 551 8.82 -14.11 -0.09
CA PHE A 551 7.55 -14.77 -0.39
C PHE A 551 6.37 -13.80 -0.38
N LYS A 552 6.35 -12.83 0.54
CA LYS A 552 5.39 -11.72 0.62
C LYS A 552 5.50 -10.81 -0.63
N TYR A 553 6.72 -10.44 -1.03
CA TYR A 553 6.99 -9.60 -2.20
C TYR A 553 6.54 -10.23 -3.52
N PHE A 554 6.93 -11.49 -3.79
CA PHE A 554 6.51 -12.20 -5.00
C PHE A 554 5.07 -12.76 -4.93
N LYS A 555 4.41 -12.69 -3.76
CA LYS A 555 3.06 -13.22 -3.50
C LYS A 555 2.98 -14.73 -3.78
N VAL A 556 3.98 -15.47 -3.30
CA VAL A 556 4.14 -16.92 -3.56
C VAL A 556 3.07 -17.73 -2.82
N PRO A 557 2.21 -18.49 -3.52
CA PRO A 557 1.20 -19.34 -2.88
C PRO A 557 1.82 -20.34 -1.89
N LEU A 558 1.20 -20.52 -0.72
CA LEU A 558 1.67 -21.41 0.36
C LEU A 558 2.03 -22.83 -0.13
N ALA A 559 1.23 -23.38 -1.04
CA ALA A 559 1.46 -24.69 -1.67
C ALA A 559 2.80 -24.81 -2.42
N TYR A 560 3.43 -23.70 -2.81
CA TYR A 560 4.69 -23.67 -3.55
C TYR A 560 5.88 -23.14 -2.73
N GLN A 561 5.66 -22.46 -1.60
CA GLN A 561 6.74 -22.00 -0.70
C GLN A 561 7.64 -23.17 -0.24
N ASN A 562 7.02 -24.29 0.17
CA ASN A 562 7.73 -25.54 0.52
C ASN A 562 8.67 -26.06 -0.58
N ARG A 563 8.32 -25.85 -1.86
CA ARG A 563 9.17 -26.22 -3.00
C ARG A 563 10.34 -25.25 -3.13
N VAL A 564 10.08 -23.94 -3.08
CA VAL A 564 11.13 -22.91 -3.18
C VAL A 564 12.15 -23.05 -2.04
N LEU A 565 11.69 -23.24 -0.79
CA LEU A 565 12.56 -23.49 0.37
C LEU A 565 13.48 -24.70 0.14
N SER A 566 12.97 -25.82 -0.39
CA SER A 566 13.80 -27.00 -0.64
C SER A 566 14.83 -26.82 -1.76
N TYR A 567 14.58 -25.97 -2.77
CA TYR A 567 15.62 -25.62 -3.75
C TYR A 567 16.63 -24.61 -3.17
N GLY A 568 16.16 -23.54 -2.52
CA GLY A 568 17.03 -22.53 -1.91
C GLY A 568 17.96 -23.09 -0.83
N ILE A 569 17.50 -24.05 -0.01
CA ILE A 569 18.33 -24.77 0.97
C ILE A 569 19.39 -25.63 0.28
N ALA A 570 19.05 -26.30 -0.83
CA ALA A 570 20.03 -27.08 -1.59
C ALA A 570 21.09 -26.17 -2.25
N GLY A 571 20.69 -25.01 -2.78
CA GLY A 571 21.59 -23.97 -3.28
C GLY A 571 22.50 -23.42 -2.18
N ALA A 572 21.94 -23.03 -1.04
CA ALA A 572 22.66 -22.50 0.12
C ALA A 572 23.81 -23.42 0.57
N VAL A 573 23.55 -24.73 0.72
CA VAL A 573 24.59 -25.71 1.09
C VAL A 573 25.74 -25.74 0.07
N ILE A 574 25.44 -25.64 -1.24
CA ILE A 574 26.46 -25.65 -2.31
C ILE A 574 27.25 -24.33 -2.34
N PHE A 575 26.57 -23.19 -2.26
CA PHE A 575 27.22 -21.88 -2.26
C PHE A 575 28.09 -21.68 -1.00
N ARG A 576 27.58 -22.05 0.17
CA ARG A 576 28.34 -21.96 1.43
C ARG A 576 29.53 -22.92 1.46
N LEU A 577 29.40 -24.16 0.99
CA LEU A 577 30.56 -25.05 0.82
C LEU A 577 31.63 -24.41 -0.07
N SER A 578 31.22 -23.78 -1.18
CA SER A 578 32.13 -23.08 -2.09
C SER A 578 32.83 -21.89 -1.44
N LEU A 579 32.09 -21.07 -0.68
CA LEU A 579 32.61 -19.91 0.06
C LEU A 579 33.51 -20.31 1.24
N ILE A 580 33.17 -21.40 1.96
CA ILE A 580 33.99 -21.95 3.05
C ILE A 580 35.32 -22.47 2.52
N LEU A 581 35.32 -23.22 1.41
CA LEU A 581 36.54 -23.70 0.78
C LEU A 581 37.42 -22.54 0.27
N LEU A 582 36.82 -21.55 -0.38
CA LEU A 582 37.52 -20.35 -0.86
C LEU A 582 38.09 -19.51 0.30
N GLY A 583 37.29 -19.29 1.34
CA GLY A 583 37.69 -18.56 2.55
C GLY A 583 38.84 -19.25 3.29
N THR A 584 38.75 -20.58 3.48
CA THR A 584 39.83 -21.38 4.07
C THR A 584 41.13 -21.26 3.28
N ALA A 585 41.06 -21.46 1.96
CA ALA A 585 42.23 -21.37 1.07
C ALA A 585 42.83 -19.95 1.00
N THR A 586 42.06 -18.92 1.35
CA THR A 586 42.50 -17.52 1.40
C THR A 586 43.12 -17.18 2.75
N LEU A 587 42.46 -17.54 3.87
CA LEU A 587 42.96 -17.31 5.24
C LEU A 587 44.27 -18.05 5.50
N GLN A 588 44.47 -19.23 4.92
CA GLN A 588 45.74 -19.98 4.98
C GLN A 588 46.90 -19.31 4.21
N ARG A 589 46.64 -18.27 3.40
CA ARG A 589 47.65 -17.58 2.58
C ARG A 589 47.90 -16.14 2.98
N PHE A 590 46.91 -15.47 3.59
CA PHE A 590 46.96 -14.04 3.89
C PHE A 590 46.32 -13.73 5.25
N GLU A 591 47.11 -13.67 6.31
CA GLU A 591 46.62 -13.40 7.68
C GLU A 591 45.93 -12.04 7.80
N ALA A 592 46.31 -11.04 7.00
CA ALA A 592 45.63 -9.74 6.92
C ALA A 592 44.15 -9.84 6.54
N VAL A 593 43.72 -10.93 5.88
CA VAL A 593 42.29 -11.17 5.60
C VAL A 593 41.50 -11.40 6.89
N ASN A 594 42.11 -11.92 7.96
CA ASN A 594 41.47 -12.04 9.27
C ASN A 594 41.03 -10.67 9.83
N LEU A 595 41.81 -9.61 9.61
CA LEU A 595 41.44 -8.24 9.99
C LEU A 595 40.33 -7.65 9.09
N LEU A 596 40.36 -7.94 7.78
CA LEU A 596 39.29 -7.55 6.87
C LEU A 596 37.95 -8.19 7.28
N LEU A 597 37.97 -9.49 7.57
CA LEU A 597 36.82 -10.24 8.06
C LEU A 597 36.31 -9.69 9.39
N ALA A 598 37.19 -9.41 10.35
CA ALA A 598 36.82 -8.76 11.61
C ALA A 598 36.18 -7.37 11.41
N SER A 599 36.69 -6.59 10.44
CA SER A 599 36.16 -5.26 10.12
C SER A 599 34.74 -5.33 9.54
N ILE A 600 34.43 -6.36 8.74
CA ILE A 600 33.07 -6.63 8.24
C ILE A 600 32.13 -6.93 9.42
N LEU A 601 32.52 -7.82 10.33
CA LEU A 601 31.71 -8.18 11.50
C LEU A 601 31.42 -6.98 12.42
N LEU A 602 32.41 -6.11 12.65
CA LEU A 602 32.22 -4.87 13.42
C LEU A 602 31.31 -3.88 12.70
N TYR A 603 31.39 -3.77 11.37
CA TYR A 603 30.49 -2.92 10.58
C TYR A 603 29.04 -3.44 10.63
N SER A 604 28.81 -4.74 10.46
CA SER A 604 27.47 -5.33 10.50
C SER A 604 26.87 -5.28 11.90
N SER A 605 27.68 -5.52 12.95
CA SER A 605 27.30 -5.28 14.35
C SER A 605 26.90 -3.82 14.58
N PHE A 606 27.71 -2.85 14.14
CA PHE A 606 27.39 -1.43 14.24
C PHE A 606 26.10 -1.06 13.48
N LYS A 607 25.89 -1.59 12.26
CA LYS A 607 24.66 -1.36 11.49
C LYS A 607 23.43 -1.85 12.27
N LEU A 608 23.50 -3.03 12.87
CA LEU A 608 22.39 -3.60 13.65
C LEU A 608 22.02 -2.77 14.89
N PHE A 609 22.95 -2.02 15.49
CA PHE A 609 22.66 -1.11 16.60
C PHE A 609 22.24 0.30 16.19
N PHE A 610 22.84 0.88 15.15
CA PHE A 610 22.72 2.31 14.85
C PHE A 610 21.85 2.66 13.62
N ALA A 611 21.44 1.69 12.81
CA ALA A 611 20.47 1.91 11.72
C ALA A 611 19.01 1.65 12.13
N GLY A 612 18.78 1.23 13.38
CA GLY A 612 17.50 0.73 13.89
C GLY A 612 16.44 1.80 14.20
N GLU A 613 16.08 2.65 13.25
CA GLU A 613 14.73 3.27 13.19
C GLU A 613 14.37 3.95 11.85
N ASP A 614 15.36 4.42 11.06
CA ASP A 614 15.12 5.23 9.84
C ASP A 614 15.44 4.52 8.49
N ASP A 615 16.17 3.40 8.46
CA ASP A 615 16.68 2.78 7.22
C ASP A 615 15.68 1.76 6.59
N ASP A 616 14.60 2.29 6.00
CA ASP A 616 13.56 1.58 5.22
C ASP A 616 14.17 0.89 3.97
N ASN A 617 14.85 -0.25 4.17
CA ASN A 617 15.46 -1.05 3.10
C ASN A 617 14.38 -1.78 2.29
N ASP A 618 13.86 -1.08 1.29
CA ASP A 618 12.91 -1.62 0.32
C ASP A 618 13.54 -2.78 -0.48
N LEU A 619 12.90 -3.95 -0.47
CA LEU A 619 13.36 -5.09 -1.27
C LEU A 619 13.13 -4.87 -2.79
N SER A 620 12.23 -3.94 -3.13
CA SER A 620 12.03 -3.36 -4.46
C SER A 620 13.19 -2.44 -4.88
N GLU A 621 13.84 -1.74 -3.94
CA GLU A 621 15.00 -0.90 -4.22
C GLU A 621 16.29 -1.73 -4.39
N ASN A 622 16.35 -2.89 -3.74
CA ASN A 622 17.54 -3.73 -3.65
C ASN A 622 18.12 -4.16 -5.02
N PHE A 623 19.45 -4.06 -5.12
CA PHE A 623 20.23 -4.41 -6.31
C PHE A 623 19.96 -5.83 -6.82
N ILE A 624 19.75 -6.78 -5.91
CA ILE A 624 19.46 -8.20 -6.22
C ILE A 624 18.21 -8.32 -7.10
N VAL A 625 17.06 -7.80 -6.65
CA VAL A 625 15.77 -7.95 -7.34
C VAL A 625 15.78 -7.23 -8.69
N LYS A 626 16.28 -5.98 -8.73
CA LYS A 626 16.44 -5.20 -9.97
C LYS A 626 17.37 -5.90 -10.98
N THR A 627 18.43 -6.54 -10.52
CA THR A 627 19.38 -7.27 -11.38
C THR A 627 18.75 -8.54 -11.96
N CYS A 628 18.09 -9.35 -11.14
CA CYS A 628 17.42 -10.58 -11.62
C CYS A 628 16.30 -10.27 -12.63
N GLN A 629 15.46 -9.25 -12.37
CA GLN A 629 14.41 -8.82 -13.31
C GLN A 629 14.96 -8.25 -14.62
N LYS A 630 16.18 -7.70 -14.62
CA LYS A 630 16.85 -7.18 -15.83
C LYS A 630 17.53 -8.26 -16.67
N ILE A 631 18.00 -9.33 -16.03
CA ILE A 631 18.71 -10.44 -16.70
C ILE A 631 17.75 -11.53 -17.18
N ILE A 632 16.65 -11.79 -16.45
CA ILE A 632 15.76 -12.92 -16.71
C ILE A 632 14.39 -12.41 -17.23
N PRO A 633 13.93 -12.80 -18.43
CA PRO A 633 12.58 -12.50 -18.90
C PRO A 633 11.54 -13.34 -18.13
N VAL A 634 10.79 -12.70 -17.24
CA VAL A 634 9.82 -13.35 -16.34
C VAL A 634 8.37 -13.09 -16.79
N THR A 635 7.49 -14.08 -16.62
CA THR A 635 6.05 -13.94 -16.91
C THR A 635 5.29 -13.19 -15.80
N SER A 636 4.26 -12.42 -16.18
CA SER A 636 3.42 -11.66 -15.25
C SER A 636 2.48 -12.52 -14.37
N ALA A 637 2.40 -13.82 -14.62
CA ALA A 637 1.55 -14.76 -13.89
C ALA A 637 2.31 -16.05 -13.51
N TYR A 638 1.82 -16.71 -12.46
CA TYR A 638 2.26 -18.05 -12.04
C TYR A 638 1.69 -19.14 -12.96
N ASP A 639 2.57 -20.03 -13.44
CA ASP A 639 2.21 -21.19 -14.25
C ASP A 639 2.31 -22.49 -13.40
N GLY A 640 1.45 -22.55 -12.37
CA GLY A 640 1.42 -23.65 -11.41
C GLY A 640 2.77 -23.87 -10.72
N ASN A 641 3.27 -25.11 -10.75
CA ASN A 641 4.54 -25.51 -10.12
C ASN A 641 5.75 -25.50 -11.08
N ARG A 642 5.61 -24.93 -12.29
CA ARG A 642 6.69 -24.86 -13.28
C ARG A 642 7.63 -23.69 -13.02
N PHE A 643 8.94 -23.91 -13.22
CA PHE A 643 9.97 -22.85 -13.14
C PHE A 643 10.19 -22.12 -14.47
N PHE A 644 9.88 -22.79 -15.58
CA PHE A 644 9.92 -22.23 -16.93
C PHE A 644 8.59 -22.50 -17.64
N THR A 645 8.17 -21.56 -18.47
CA THR A 645 6.95 -21.66 -19.28
C THR A 645 7.20 -21.13 -20.68
N PHE A 646 6.36 -21.52 -21.65
CA PHE A 646 6.53 -21.17 -23.05
C PHE A 646 5.41 -20.23 -23.49
N VAL A 647 5.74 -18.95 -23.63
CA VAL A 647 4.79 -17.85 -23.85
C VAL A 647 5.37 -16.87 -24.88
N ASP A 648 4.53 -16.42 -25.81
CA ASP A 648 4.91 -15.55 -26.95
C ASP A 648 6.00 -16.16 -27.86
N GLY A 649 6.04 -17.49 -27.98
CA GLY A 649 7.01 -18.21 -28.81
C GLY A 649 8.41 -18.37 -28.20
N ALA A 650 8.61 -17.95 -26.95
CA ALA A 650 9.87 -18.05 -26.23
C ALA A 650 9.72 -18.78 -24.89
N TRP A 651 10.81 -19.41 -24.43
CA TRP A 651 10.92 -19.86 -23.05
C TRP A 651 11.15 -18.66 -22.13
N LYS A 652 10.30 -18.51 -21.12
CA LYS A 652 10.36 -17.46 -20.10
C LYS A 652 10.40 -18.10 -18.72
N ALA A 653 11.05 -17.44 -17.76
CA ALA A 653 11.03 -17.89 -16.37
C ALA A 653 9.67 -17.55 -15.74
N THR A 654 9.20 -18.37 -14.80
CA THR A 654 8.06 -18.01 -13.97
C THR A 654 8.51 -17.20 -12.74
N PRO A 655 7.62 -16.43 -12.10
CA PRO A 655 7.93 -15.75 -10.83
C PRO A 655 8.47 -16.70 -9.75
N LEU A 656 8.10 -17.98 -9.79
CA LEU A 656 8.58 -19.01 -8.87
C LEU A 656 10.09 -19.29 -9.00
N LEU A 657 10.65 -19.23 -10.22
CA LEU A 657 12.09 -19.36 -10.43
C LEU A 657 12.83 -18.09 -10.00
N LEU A 658 12.25 -16.91 -10.28
CA LEU A 658 12.78 -15.63 -9.78
C LEU A 658 12.83 -15.62 -8.24
N THR A 659 11.83 -16.19 -7.57
CA THR A 659 11.83 -16.34 -6.10
C THR A 659 13.00 -17.21 -5.60
N VAL A 660 13.27 -18.36 -6.25
CA VAL A 660 14.42 -19.22 -5.90
C VAL A 660 15.73 -18.44 -6.04
N ALA A 661 15.95 -17.77 -7.18
CA ALA A 661 17.18 -17.04 -7.46
C ALA A 661 17.43 -15.88 -6.48
N VAL A 662 16.38 -15.15 -6.08
CA VAL A 662 16.51 -14.07 -5.08
C VAL A 662 16.79 -14.64 -3.68
N ILE A 663 16.25 -15.81 -3.32
CA ILE A 663 16.59 -16.50 -2.07
C ILE A 663 18.05 -16.97 -2.06
N GLU A 664 18.54 -17.59 -3.13
CA GLU A 664 19.94 -18.02 -3.25
C GLU A 664 20.92 -16.85 -3.19
N LEU A 665 20.62 -15.74 -3.89
CA LEU A 665 21.43 -14.51 -3.84
C LEU A 665 21.37 -13.81 -2.47
N SER A 666 20.26 -13.98 -1.72
CA SER A 666 20.16 -13.47 -0.36
C SER A 666 21.01 -14.29 0.61
N ASP A 667 21.03 -15.63 0.51
CA ASP A 667 21.91 -16.45 1.35
C ASP A 667 23.40 -16.19 1.06
N ILE A 668 23.77 -15.94 -0.20
CA ILE A 668 25.13 -15.47 -0.55
C ILE A 668 25.47 -14.12 0.10
N ALA A 669 24.49 -13.23 0.26
CA ALA A 669 24.69 -11.96 0.98
C ALA A 669 24.83 -12.19 2.50
N PHE A 670 23.99 -13.02 3.11
CA PHE A 670 24.10 -13.38 4.54
C PHE A 670 25.40 -14.12 4.88
N ALA A 671 25.92 -14.91 3.95
CA ALA A 671 27.21 -15.58 4.09
C ALA A 671 28.39 -14.60 4.24
N VAL A 672 28.23 -13.32 3.87
CA VAL A 672 29.23 -12.26 4.13
C VAL A 672 29.37 -11.95 5.62
N ASP A 673 28.33 -12.16 6.43
CA ASP A 673 28.39 -12.02 7.89
C ASP A 673 28.65 -13.36 8.58
N SER A 674 27.98 -14.43 8.14
CA SER A 674 28.02 -15.72 8.84
C SER A 674 29.35 -16.48 8.70
N ILE A 675 29.94 -16.48 7.50
CA ILE A 675 31.20 -17.21 7.24
C ILE A 675 32.39 -16.55 7.96
N PRO A 676 32.55 -15.21 7.97
CA PRO A 676 33.56 -14.55 8.79
C PRO A 676 33.39 -14.79 10.29
N ALA A 677 32.15 -14.77 10.79
CA ALA A 677 31.87 -15.00 12.20
C ALA A 677 32.24 -16.44 12.63
N VAL A 678 31.93 -17.46 11.82
CA VAL A 678 32.31 -18.84 12.15
C VAL A 678 33.83 -19.09 12.01
N PHE A 679 34.51 -18.40 11.09
CA PHE A 679 35.99 -18.41 11.05
C PHE A 679 36.66 -17.74 12.27
N GLY A 680 35.96 -16.80 12.94
CA GLY A 680 36.35 -16.25 14.25
C GLY A 680 36.12 -17.21 15.43
N VAL A 681 35.36 -18.29 15.22
CA VAL A 681 35.21 -19.39 16.19
C VAL A 681 36.27 -20.46 15.95
N THR A 682 36.43 -20.93 14.71
CA THR A 682 37.44 -21.94 14.35
C THR A 682 37.94 -21.80 12.91
N ARG A 683 39.22 -22.15 12.70
CA ARG A 683 39.87 -22.20 11.38
C ARG A 683 39.83 -23.61 10.75
N ASP A 684 39.11 -24.56 11.37
CA ASP A 684 38.96 -25.93 10.90
C ASP A 684 37.84 -26.05 9.85
N PRO A 685 38.15 -26.28 8.56
CA PRO A 685 37.13 -26.30 7.50
C PRO A 685 36.11 -27.44 7.66
N PHE A 686 36.46 -28.54 8.33
CA PHE A 686 35.53 -29.64 8.57
C PHE A 686 34.49 -29.25 9.63
N ILE A 687 34.90 -28.52 10.68
CA ILE A 687 33.98 -28.03 11.72
C ILE A 687 33.15 -26.86 11.21
N VAL A 688 33.77 -25.92 10.47
CA VAL A 688 33.04 -24.84 9.78
C VAL A 688 31.96 -25.39 8.86
N PHE A 689 32.28 -26.37 8.01
CA PHE A 689 31.29 -26.98 7.11
C PHE A 689 30.22 -27.79 7.85
N SER A 690 30.60 -28.66 8.79
CA SER A 690 29.63 -29.55 9.46
C SER A 690 28.66 -28.78 10.36
N SER A 691 29.13 -27.82 11.16
CA SER A 691 28.26 -26.99 12.00
C SER A 691 27.25 -26.18 11.16
N ASN A 692 27.71 -25.61 10.05
CA ASN A 692 26.88 -24.83 9.12
C ASN A 692 25.84 -25.71 8.41
N LEU A 693 26.22 -26.92 7.98
CA LEU A 693 25.31 -27.91 7.39
C LEU A 693 24.22 -28.34 8.38
N PHE A 694 24.56 -28.63 9.64
CA PHE A 694 23.59 -29.03 10.65
C PHE A 694 22.58 -27.90 10.98
N ALA A 695 23.02 -26.63 10.98
CA ALA A 695 22.13 -25.48 11.15
C ALA A 695 21.10 -25.34 10.01
N ILE A 696 21.56 -25.44 8.75
CA ILE A 696 20.70 -25.31 7.57
C ILE A 696 19.68 -26.45 7.44
N LEU A 697 20.05 -27.68 7.79
CA LEU A 697 19.16 -28.85 7.57
C LEU A 697 17.83 -28.76 8.34
N GLY A 698 17.79 -28.08 9.50
CA GLY A 698 16.54 -27.83 10.25
C GLY A 698 15.68 -26.70 9.68
N LEU A 699 16.23 -25.83 8.84
CA LEU A 699 15.69 -24.51 8.52
C LEU A 699 14.32 -24.53 7.83
N ARG A 700 14.03 -25.54 7.00
CA ARG A 700 12.70 -25.70 6.39
C ARG A 700 11.60 -25.93 7.42
N SER A 701 11.85 -26.77 8.42
CA SER A 701 10.86 -27.04 9.48
C SER A 701 10.84 -25.93 10.54
N LEU A 702 11.95 -25.21 10.69
CA LEU A 702 12.04 -24.01 11.52
C LEU A 702 11.18 -22.87 10.94
N TYR A 703 11.20 -22.65 9.62
CA TYR A 703 10.30 -21.72 8.93
C TYR A 703 8.82 -21.99 9.29
N THR A 704 8.35 -23.23 9.09
CA THR A 704 6.95 -23.61 9.37
C THR A 704 6.57 -23.53 10.85
N LEU A 705 7.54 -23.54 11.77
CA LEU A 705 7.29 -23.53 13.21
C LEU A 705 7.35 -22.12 13.82
N ILE A 706 8.18 -21.22 13.28
CA ILE A 706 8.42 -19.89 13.84
C ILE A 706 7.82 -18.77 12.98
N SER A 707 7.50 -18.95 11.69
CA SER A 707 7.10 -17.85 10.79
C SER A 707 5.95 -16.96 11.29
N GLU A 708 5.04 -17.48 12.12
CA GLU A 708 3.97 -16.72 12.79
C GLU A 708 4.45 -16.00 14.08
N SER A 709 5.43 -16.56 14.79
CA SER A 709 5.98 -16.03 16.06
C SER A 709 7.29 -15.24 15.90
N MET A 710 7.90 -15.18 14.70
CA MET A 710 9.16 -14.44 14.47
C MET A 710 9.05 -12.96 14.85
N GLY A 711 7.88 -12.35 14.66
CA GLY A 711 7.63 -10.95 14.99
C GLY A 711 7.66 -10.61 16.49
N GLU A 712 7.70 -11.63 17.35
CA GLU A 712 7.70 -11.53 18.82
C GLU A 712 9.12 -11.53 19.41
N LEU A 713 10.14 -11.95 18.65
CA LEU A 713 11.52 -12.12 19.11
C LEU A 713 12.35 -10.83 19.01
N GLU A 714 11.81 -9.74 19.54
CA GLU A 714 12.34 -8.37 19.40
C GLU A 714 13.83 -8.22 19.78
N TYR A 715 14.28 -8.88 20.85
CA TYR A 715 15.67 -8.78 21.32
C TYR A 715 16.64 -9.76 20.64
N LEU A 716 16.17 -10.64 19.73
CA LEU A 716 17.05 -11.58 19.03
C LEU A 716 18.03 -10.86 18.08
N GLN A 717 17.54 -9.87 17.32
CA GLN A 717 18.36 -9.12 16.38
C GLN A 717 19.46 -8.28 17.09
N PRO A 718 19.17 -7.54 18.17
CA PRO A 718 20.21 -6.96 19.04
C PRO A 718 21.20 -7.99 19.61
N SER A 719 20.73 -9.15 20.07
CA SER A 719 21.62 -10.21 20.61
C SER A 719 22.58 -10.77 19.55
N ILE A 720 22.13 -10.93 18.31
CA ILE A 720 22.99 -11.25 17.15
C ILE A 720 24.03 -10.13 16.93
N GLY A 721 23.61 -8.87 17.00
CA GLY A 721 24.50 -7.70 16.93
C GLY A 721 25.63 -7.73 17.99
N ILE A 722 25.32 -8.08 19.24
CA ILE A 722 26.33 -8.27 20.30
C ILE A 722 27.31 -9.39 19.93
N VAL A 723 26.80 -10.55 19.48
CA VAL A 723 27.63 -11.71 19.13
C VAL A 723 28.59 -11.41 17.98
N LEU A 724 28.12 -10.79 16.90
CA LEU A 724 28.98 -10.38 15.78
C LEU A 724 30.06 -9.39 16.21
N GLY A 725 29.70 -8.42 17.06
CA GLY A 725 30.65 -7.44 17.61
C GLY A 725 31.73 -8.07 18.48
N PHE A 726 31.32 -8.97 19.39
CA PHE A 726 32.26 -9.74 20.23
C PHE A 726 33.24 -10.57 19.40
N ILE A 727 32.76 -11.24 18.34
CA ILE A 727 33.63 -12.07 17.48
C ILE A 727 34.55 -11.22 16.61
N GLY A 728 34.09 -10.08 16.08
CA GLY A 728 34.94 -9.10 15.40
C GLY A 728 36.07 -8.59 16.30
N CYS A 729 35.75 -8.21 17.55
CA CYS A 729 36.75 -7.84 18.55
C CYS A 729 37.72 -8.99 18.87
N LYS A 730 37.24 -10.22 19.05
CA LYS A 730 38.09 -11.41 19.25
C LYS A 730 39.07 -11.60 18.09
N MET A 731 38.61 -11.54 16.84
CA MET A 731 39.47 -11.75 15.67
C MET A 731 40.60 -10.71 15.55
N ILE A 732 40.38 -9.49 16.06
CA ILE A 732 41.43 -8.46 16.16
C ILE A 732 42.39 -8.78 17.32
N LEU A 733 41.88 -9.18 18.49
CA LEU A 733 42.70 -9.57 19.63
C LEU A 733 43.61 -10.78 19.30
N ASP A 734 43.07 -11.80 18.62
CA ASP A 734 43.83 -12.95 18.11
C ASP A 734 44.95 -12.52 17.15
N PHE A 735 44.75 -11.49 16.32
CA PHE A 735 45.78 -10.95 15.43
C PHE A 735 46.91 -10.23 16.19
N PHE A 736 46.59 -9.61 17.33
CA PHE A 736 47.59 -9.00 18.24
C PHE A 736 48.14 -9.98 19.29
N GLY A 737 47.86 -11.28 19.19
CA GLY A 737 48.39 -12.33 20.07
C GLY A 737 47.63 -12.54 21.40
N TYR A 738 46.46 -11.92 21.57
CA TYR A 738 45.61 -12.08 22.75
C TYR A 738 44.51 -13.12 22.50
N HIS A 739 44.83 -14.39 22.75
CA HIS A 739 43.91 -15.50 22.46
C HIS A 739 42.76 -15.63 23.46
N VAL A 740 41.52 -15.53 22.96
CA VAL A 740 40.29 -15.78 23.71
C VAL A 740 39.85 -17.22 23.48
N SER A 741 39.67 -18.00 24.55
CA SER A 741 39.34 -19.43 24.41
C SER A 741 37.99 -19.67 23.74
N THR A 742 37.88 -20.79 23.02
CA THR A 742 36.63 -21.21 22.37
C THR A 742 35.52 -21.48 23.38
N GLU A 743 35.85 -21.90 24.61
CA GLU A 743 34.90 -22.11 25.70
C GLU A 743 34.28 -20.78 26.19
N VAL A 744 35.09 -19.74 26.36
CA VAL A 744 34.60 -18.38 26.67
C VAL A 744 33.79 -17.83 25.49
N SER A 745 34.20 -18.12 24.26
CA SER A 745 33.45 -17.75 23.06
C SER A 745 32.06 -18.42 23.03
N LEU A 746 32.00 -19.73 23.29
CA LEU A 746 30.77 -20.52 23.38
C LEU A 746 29.84 -20.01 24.49
N GLY A 747 30.39 -19.75 25.68
CA GLY A 747 29.64 -19.18 26.80
C GLY A 747 29.02 -17.83 26.46
N CYS A 748 29.81 -16.90 25.89
CA CYS A 748 29.31 -15.59 25.47
C CYS A 748 28.19 -15.69 24.42
N VAL A 749 28.38 -16.52 23.39
CA VAL A 749 27.39 -16.77 22.34
C VAL A 749 26.10 -17.34 22.94
N ALA A 750 26.19 -18.45 23.69
CA ALA A 750 25.05 -19.14 24.26
C ALA A 750 24.27 -18.25 25.26
N THR A 751 24.96 -17.53 26.15
CA THR A 751 24.29 -16.65 27.12
C THR A 751 23.59 -15.48 26.44
N THR A 752 24.24 -14.82 25.47
CA THR A 752 23.70 -13.62 24.81
C THR A 752 22.44 -13.94 23.98
N LEU A 753 22.46 -15.05 23.24
CA LEU A 753 21.33 -15.52 22.45
C LEU A 753 20.18 -16.00 23.36
N SER A 754 20.49 -16.76 24.42
CA SER A 754 19.49 -17.24 25.39
C SER A 754 18.81 -16.07 26.12
N ALA A 755 19.58 -15.03 26.47
CA ALA A 755 19.04 -13.81 27.06
C ALA A 755 18.10 -13.06 26.10
N GLY A 756 18.47 -12.92 24.82
CA GLY A 756 17.62 -12.29 23.81
C GLY A 756 16.27 -13.00 23.62
N VAL A 757 16.29 -14.33 23.54
CA VAL A 757 15.06 -15.14 23.47
C VAL A 757 14.24 -15.00 24.76
N LEU A 758 14.87 -15.16 25.94
CA LEU A 758 14.17 -15.11 27.22
C LEU A 758 13.54 -13.72 27.50
N LEU A 759 14.25 -12.63 27.24
CA LEU A 759 13.75 -11.26 27.39
C LEU A 759 12.58 -10.97 26.43
N SER A 760 12.61 -11.54 25.22
CA SER A 760 11.51 -11.39 24.26
C SER A 760 10.25 -12.11 24.74
N LEU A 761 10.40 -13.36 25.22
CA LEU A 761 9.29 -14.14 25.80
C LEU A 761 8.73 -13.51 27.08
N LEU A 762 9.58 -12.95 27.94
CA LEU A 762 9.16 -12.23 29.14
C LEU A 762 8.39 -10.96 28.80
N LYS A 763 8.83 -10.17 27.80
CA LYS A 763 8.13 -8.97 27.32
C LYS A 763 6.71 -9.29 26.80
N LYS A 764 6.49 -10.48 26.22
CA LYS A 764 5.18 -10.97 25.78
C LYS A 764 4.25 -11.43 26.93
N SER A 765 4.80 -11.68 28.12
CA SER A 765 4.03 -12.18 29.29
C SER A 765 3.50 -11.09 30.23
N VAL A 766 3.66 -9.81 29.84
CA VAL A 766 3.33 -8.60 30.60
C VAL A 766 2.43 -7.70 29.76
#